data_AF-A0A937UQP3-F1
#
_entry.id   AF-A0A937UQP3-F1
#
_cell.length_a   1.000
_cell.length_b   1.000
_cell.length_c   1.000
_cell.angle_alpha   90.00
_cell.angle_beta   90.00
_cell.angle_gamma   90.00
#
_symmetry.space_group_name_H-M   'P 1'
#
loop_
_entity.id
_entity.type
_entity.pdbx_description
1 polymer ?
#
loop_
_entity_poly.entity_id
_entity_poly.type
_entity_poly.pdbx_seq_one_letter_code
_entity_poly.pdbx_strand_id
1 'polypeptide(L)'
;MEPLAASDSLVEGGWREHLDWIPEGLTPDAHQAVAFERLSTKYEPACPTVLITGPGTTDAFLVPVLDHCRLASTAGQPGVKALLLCPTSTQATGQAGRLDGFLQGQALASVTAGLYLGGTSAENYRRVLTDHAAIRRAVPDVLITTCAILDRLLQRPEDVPLWQSKSLAYAVLNEIHLEDGARRADIAMLLRRLGAVTAAARPGRPLGLVCPVVTSAAFGAGTFGAGTVDEDAANAIRALAEEIFGVPFEPGAVVGENRLAPDEVPAGRDSSLPGPDPVPRAAFPVDRGSTPPATFLSAIDILRRQYVAHLVDLAARGRLAGARPLPRLAGALFGTDGWLAEFTAAALTAGAGKVERFLALFAAVGDDGGELHAEGGSFVGEDAATELRAYAVAGLAEAVAAAEQAWEARPGGDPARAAAHATLVDLGLLPNYALPGAALSAESLSGEEATAAATPTVGGGSAPTDGRSPRGAFEGDPRTRLLDGLRAWVARADTPGTVTMEADLPDGTRVAELRLAGPARSVTHWRMRLRPSVAASRAGVQLTRLGGPPVQVVVYLDGFGHDARAGRHQLADDADRHSALRARGVWVYQLTWNDVEEWRARAAGVPAPPRPPYQGPAQEQAQVYYRAVTSPPRPADELDRLVWVNPVDQLLAFLADPDPSLWRVRAQAALGGLLRTPGVERVLAADGSGAAAAIGASLRGAPLPAGAGKINVIRARDDAGCPVTLVVDDRAGLAARVFSAFVLVDDGPEAIGTGSGSGPGAVGVGPGTADEASTRERRRASWLAWANLIQFLADGAGDAVALTVTGLDGFDPTLLAAAGRRPGRAAEPADTR
;
A
#
# COMPACT_ATOMS: atom_id res chain seq x y z
N MET A 1 7.60 57.99 -16.95
CA MET A 1 7.99 56.66 -16.44
C MET A 1 6.87 55.71 -16.80
N GLU A 2 6.89 55.22 -18.03
CA GLU A 2 6.08 54.08 -18.45
C GLU A 2 6.80 52.78 -18.02
N PRO A 3 6.07 51.75 -17.58
CA PRO A 3 6.67 50.48 -17.22
C PRO A 3 7.09 49.73 -18.50
N LEU A 4 8.34 49.25 -18.51
CA LEU A 4 8.86 48.38 -19.56
C LEU A 4 8.05 47.07 -19.60
N ALA A 5 7.25 46.93 -20.65
CA ALA A 5 6.82 45.64 -21.19
C ALA A 5 8.04 44.99 -21.86
N ALA A 6 8.59 43.93 -21.26
CA ALA A 6 9.65 43.13 -21.87
C ALA A 6 9.67 41.69 -21.29
N SER A 7 8.81 40.82 -21.83
CA SER A 7 9.13 39.45 -22.28
C SER A 7 7.84 38.72 -22.71
N ASP A 8 7.20 39.19 -23.78
CA ASP A 8 5.90 38.68 -24.26
C ASP A 8 6.03 37.98 -25.63
N SER A 9 7.19 37.39 -25.95
CA SER A 9 7.53 37.05 -27.35
C SER A 9 8.33 35.76 -27.58
N LEU A 10 7.92 34.60 -27.04
CA LEU A 10 8.51 33.31 -27.45
C LEU A 10 7.53 32.15 -27.68
N VAL A 11 6.22 32.37 -27.64
CA VAL A 11 5.24 31.39 -28.11
C VAL A 11 4.27 32.11 -29.05
N GLU A 12 4.46 31.96 -30.37
CA GLU A 12 3.51 32.46 -31.36
C GLU A 12 2.12 31.90 -31.04
N GLY A 13 1.09 32.75 -31.06
CA GLY A 13 -0.25 32.47 -30.51
C GLY A 13 -1.07 31.34 -31.19
N GLY A 14 -0.46 30.54 -32.07
CA GLY A 14 -1.11 29.41 -32.75
C GLY A 14 -1.60 28.33 -31.78
N TRP A 15 -0.93 28.11 -30.65
CA TRP A 15 -1.30 27.08 -29.68
C TRP A 15 -2.77 27.14 -29.20
N ARG A 16 -3.36 28.34 -29.17
CA ARG A 16 -4.74 28.57 -28.71
C ARG A 16 -5.77 28.00 -29.69
N GLU A 17 -5.42 27.79 -30.95
CA GLU A 17 -6.36 27.30 -31.97
C GLU A 17 -6.67 25.80 -31.81
N HIS A 18 -5.77 25.06 -31.16
CA HIS A 18 -5.88 23.62 -30.94
C HIS A 18 -6.81 23.24 -29.79
N LEU A 19 -7.19 24.17 -28.90
CA LEU A 19 -8.01 23.88 -27.73
C LEU A 19 -9.27 24.74 -27.71
N ASP A 20 -10.40 24.16 -27.34
CA ASP A 20 -11.67 24.88 -27.16
C ASP A 20 -11.86 25.37 -25.72
N TRP A 21 -11.08 24.84 -24.78
CA TRP A 21 -11.02 25.28 -23.39
C TRP A 21 -9.58 25.38 -22.91
N ILE A 22 -9.33 26.44 -22.14
CA ILE A 22 -8.09 26.62 -21.37
C ILE A 22 -8.40 27.22 -19.99
N PRO A 23 -7.54 27.01 -18.98
CA PRO A 23 -7.62 27.71 -17.71
C PRO A 23 -7.50 29.23 -17.89
N GLU A 24 -8.25 30.01 -17.09
CA GLU A 24 -8.16 31.47 -17.10
C GLU A 24 -6.76 31.93 -16.65
N GLY A 25 -6.17 32.86 -17.42
CA GLY A 25 -4.85 33.42 -17.11
C GLY A 25 -3.66 32.50 -17.39
N LEU A 26 -3.87 31.34 -18.03
CA LEU A 26 -2.77 30.46 -18.45
C LEU A 26 -1.97 31.12 -19.59
N THR A 27 -0.69 31.36 -19.34
CA THR A 27 0.32 31.66 -20.36
C THR A 27 1.22 30.44 -20.48
N PRO A 28 1.08 29.61 -21.53
CA PRO A 28 1.83 28.37 -21.61
C PRO A 28 3.30 28.62 -21.95
N ASP A 29 4.17 27.82 -21.35
CA ASP A 29 5.55 27.71 -21.79
C ASP A 29 5.62 27.02 -23.16
N ALA A 30 6.71 27.20 -23.90
CA ALA A 30 6.88 26.65 -25.26
C ALA A 30 6.63 25.14 -25.32
N HIS A 31 7.09 24.39 -24.32
CA HIS A 31 6.90 22.94 -24.25
C HIS A 31 5.44 22.56 -24.01
N GLN A 32 4.67 23.36 -23.25
CA GLN A 32 3.24 23.16 -23.04
C GLN A 32 2.46 23.46 -24.32
N ALA A 33 2.82 24.53 -25.03
CA ALA A 33 2.22 24.88 -26.32
C ALA A 33 2.37 23.75 -27.36
N VAL A 34 3.57 23.17 -27.48
CA VAL A 34 3.82 22.01 -28.34
C VAL A 34 3.01 20.78 -27.89
N ALA A 35 2.94 20.54 -26.58
CA ALA A 35 2.12 19.44 -26.05
C ALA A 35 0.62 19.64 -26.36
N PHE A 36 0.12 20.88 -26.32
CA PHE A 36 -1.29 21.18 -26.61
C PHE A 36 -1.65 20.89 -28.07
N GLU A 37 -0.78 21.23 -29.01
CA GLU A 37 -0.94 20.89 -30.42
C GLU A 37 -0.96 19.37 -30.62
N ARG A 38 0.05 18.66 -30.10
CA ARG A 38 0.20 17.21 -30.28
C ARG A 38 -0.91 16.39 -29.62
N LEU A 39 -1.37 16.80 -28.45
CA LEU A 39 -2.36 16.07 -27.66
C LEU A 39 -3.79 16.52 -27.93
N SER A 40 -4.00 17.56 -28.73
CA SER A 40 -5.35 17.98 -29.12
C SER A 40 -6.05 16.89 -29.94
N THR A 41 -7.38 16.85 -29.81
CA THR A 41 -8.26 16.00 -30.61
C THR A 41 -9.25 16.82 -31.44
N LYS A 42 -9.02 18.13 -31.55
CA LYS A 42 -9.95 19.06 -32.19
C LYS A 42 -10.00 18.91 -33.71
N TYR A 43 -8.84 18.76 -34.34
CA TYR A 43 -8.71 18.65 -35.80
C TYR A 43 -8.20 17.28 -36.24
N GLU A 44 -7.24 16.73 -35.50
CA GLU A 44 -6.58 15.45 -35.79
C GLU A 44 -6.58 14.55 -34.54
N PRO A 45 -6.36 13.23 -34.68
CA PRO A 45 -6.14 12.36 -33.53
C PRO A 45 -4.89 12.78 -32.74
N ALA A 46 -4.93 12.69 -31.42
CA ALA A 46 -3.78 12.96 -30.57
C ALA A 46 -2.59 12.03 -30.89
N CYS A 47 -1.38 12.58 -30.81
CA CYS A 47 -0.14 11.89 -31.13
C CYS A 47 0.60 11.41 -29.87
N PRO A 48 1.21 10.21 -29.89
CA PRO A 48 2.04 9.70 -28.79
C PRO A 48 3.08 10.73 -28.35
N THR A 49 3.13 11.08 -27.07
CA THR A 49 4.00 12.18 -26.61
C THR A 49 4.74 11.80 -25.34
N VAL A 50 6.03 12.12 -25.30
CA VAL A 50 6.91 12.01 -24.13
C VAL A 50 7.22 13.42 -23.64
N LEU A 51 6.84 13.74 -22.42
CA LEU A 51 7.14 15.00 -21.77
C LEU A 51 8.34 14.84 -20.83
N ILE A 52 9.36 15.67 -21.00
CA ILE A 52 10.47 15.72 -20.04
C ILE A 52 10.01 16.44 -18.77
N THR A 53 10.20 15.81 -17.62
CA THR A 53 9.76 16.32 -16.32
C THR A 53 10.44 17.66 -16.00
N GLY A 54 9.61 18.67 -15.76
CA GLY A 54 9.98 20.02 -15.38
C GLY A 54 8.76 20.83 -14.91
N PRO A 55 8.96 22.09 -14.48
CA PRO A 55 7.89 23.07 -14.35
C PRO A 55 6.84 22.98 -15.46
N GLY A 56 5.57 22.83 -15.10
CA GLY A 56 4.47 22.87 -16.08
C GLY A 56 4.19 21.57 -16.84
N THR A 57 4.99 20.49 -16.69
CA THR A 57 4.75 19.19 -17.35
C THR A 57 3.35 18.63 -17.08
N THR A 58 2.87 18.75 -15.84
CA THR A 58 1.52 18.27 -15.47
C THR A 58 0.43 18.99 -16.26
N ASP A 59 0.54 20.31 -16.39
CA ASP A 59 -0.44 21.11 -17.12
C ASP A 59 -0.33 20.86 -18.64
N ALA A 60 0.88 20.54 -19.14
CA ALA A 60 1.14 20.22 -20.54
C ALA A 60 0.28 19.07 -21.09
N PHE A 61 0.05 18.01 -20.29
CA PHE A 61 -0.85 16.93 -20.68
C PHE A 61 -2.27 17.09 -20.12
N LEU A 62 -2.47 17.66 -18.93
CA LEU A 62 -3.81 17.73 -18.34
C LEU A 62 -4.73 18.66 -19.12
N VAL A 63 -4.25 19.80 -19.59
CA VAL A 63 -5.09 20.78 -20.29
C VAL A 63 -5.72 20.19 -21.57
N PRO A 64 -4.96 19.60 -22.53
CA PRO A 64 -5.55 19.00 -23.73
C PRO A 64 -6.45 17.80 -23.40
N VAL A 65 -6.07 16.98 -22.41
CA VAL A 65 -6.90 15.87 -21.94
C VAL A 65 -8.24 16.35 -21.38
N LEU A 66 -8.25 17.44 -20.61
CA LEU A 66 -9.47 18.00 -20.02
C LEU A 66 -10.36 18.67 -21.06
N ASP A 67 -9.80 19.32 -22.08
CA ASP A 67 -10.60 19.85 -23.19
C ASP A 67 -11.29 18.71 -23.96
N HIS A 68 -10.56 17.62 -24.26
CA HIS A 68 -11.16 16.42 -24.85
C HIS A 68 -12.27 15.85 -23.95
N CYS A 69 -12.01 15.69 -22.65
CA CYS A 69 -13.00 15.15 -21.71
C CYS A 69 -14.27 16.02 -21.66
N ARG A 70 -14.12 17.35 -21.70
CA ARG A 70 -15.24 18.30 -21.74
C ARG A 70 -16.05 18.14 -23.02
N LEU A 71 -15.41 18.05 -24.18
CA LEU A 71 -16.08 17.86 -25.47
C LEU A 71 -16.83 16.51 -25.50
N ALA A 72 -16.16 15.43 -25.11
CA ALA A 72 -16.74 14.08 -25.09
C ALA A 72 -17.88 13.95 -24.06
N SER A 73 -17.74 14.53 -22.87
CA SER A 73 -18.79 14.56 -21.84
C SER A 73 -20.01 15.36 -22.32
N THR A 74 -19.80 16.53 -22.95
CA THR A 74 -20.89 17.34 -23.52
C THR A 74 -21.60 16.61 -24.67
N ALA A 75 -20.88 15.79 -25.44
CA ALA A 75 -21.44 14.91 -26.46
C ALA A 75 -22.14 13.66 -25.88
N GLY A 76 -22.19 13.50 -24.56
CA GLY A 76 -22.84 12.38 -23.89
C GLY A 76 -22.09 11.05 -24.04
N GLN A 77 -20.79 11.07 -24.35
CA GLN A 77 -20.00 9.85 -24.46
C GLN A 77 -19.75 9.27 -23.05
N PRO A 78 -20.22 8.05 -22.74
CA PRO A 78 -20.10 7.51 -21.39
C PRO A 78 -18.71 6.91 -21.13
N GLY A 79 -18.34 6.88 -19.85
CA GLY A 79 -17.20 6.13 -19.34
C GLY A 79 -15.84 6.83 -19.43
N VAL A 80 -14.78 6.08 -19.09
CA VAL A 80 -13.43 6.62 -18.91
C VAL A 80 -12.84 7.05 -20.26
N LYS A 81 -12.37 8.29 -20.32
CA LYS A 81 -11.76 8.94 -21.49
C LYS A 81 -10.25 9.10 -21.33
N ALA A 82 -9.79 9.30 -20.10
CA ALA A 82 -8.37 9.37 -19.77
C ALA A 82 -8.03 8.53 -18.54
N LEU A 83 -6.98 7.71 -18.67
CA LEU A 83 -6.42 6.91 -17.59
C LEU A 83 -5.04 7.46 -17.20
N LEU A 84 -4.88 7.87 -15.94
CA LEU A 84 -3.62 8.40 -15.41
C LEU A 84 -3.01 7.37 -14.47
N LEU A 85 -1.90 6.77 -14.88
CA LEU A 85 -1.15 5.77 -14.14
C LEU A 85 0.05 6.43 -13.45
N CYS A 86 -0.04 6.50 -12.13
CA CYS A 86 1.03 7.02 -11.28
C CYS A 86 1.87 5.89 -10.68
N PRO A 87 3.19 6.08 -10.52
CA PRO A 87 4.06 5.06 -9.90
C PRO A 87 3.65 4.77 -8.45
N THR A 88 3.32 5.81 -7.69
CA THR A 88 2.96 5.70 -6.28
C THR A 88 1.58 6.28 -5.98
N SER A 89 0.99 5.81 -4.87
CA SER A 89 -0.27 6.37 -4.36
C SER A 89 -0.11 7.85 -3.99
N THR A 90 1.04 8.25 -3.45
CA THR A 90 1.36 9.65 -3.12
C THR A 90 1.32 10.55 -4.36
N GLN A 91 1.92 10.11 -5.47
CA GLN A 91 1.85 10.86 -6.73
C GLN A 91 0.41 10.90 -7.27
N ALA A 92 -0.33 9.79 -7.20
CA ALA A 92 -1.73 9.76 -7.61
C ALA A 92 -2.59 10.76 -6.84
N THR A 93 -2.43 10.83 -5.52
CA THR A 93 -3.06 11.81 -4.63
C THR A 93 -2.68 13.24 -5.01
N GLY A 94 -1.39 13.51 -5.24
CA GLY A 94 -0.93 14.83 -5.71
C GLY A 94 -1.54 15.24 -7.05
N GLN A 95 -1.63 14.31 -8.01
CA GLN A 95 -2.27 14.53 -9.30
C GLN A 95 -3.77 14.79 -9.17
N ALA A 96 -4.46 14.07 -8.27
CA ALA A 96 -5.87 14.31 -7.95
C ALA A 96 -6.10 15.72 -7.39
N GLY A 97 -5.22 16.20 -6.51
CA GLY A 97 -5.28 17.58 -6.00
C GLY A 97 -5.13 18.64 -7.10
N ARG A 98 -4.22 18.43 -8.05
CA ARG A 98 -4.04 19.34 -9.21
C ARG A 98 -5.28 19.33 -10.11
N LEU A 99 -5.81 18.15 -10.41
CA LEU A 99 -7.02 17.97 -11.21
C LEU A 99 -8.25 18.58 -10.53
N ASP A 100 -8.41 18.43 -9.22
CA ASP A 100 -9.51 19.03 -8.45
C ASP A 100 -9.58 20.55 -8.66
N GLY A 101 -8.41 21.22 -8.66
CA GLY A 101 -8.31 22.66 -8.93
C GLY A 101 -8.89 23.05 -10.28
N PHE A 102 -8.56 22.31 -11.35
CA PHE A 102 -9.13 22.57 -12.69
C PHE A 102 -10.65 22.35 -12.73
N LEU A 103 -11.12 21.27 -12.13
CA LEU A 103 -12.55 20.88 -12.16
C LEU A 103 -13.48 21.81 -11.37
N GLN A 104 -12.94 22.74 -10.58
CA GLN A 104 -13.73 23.77 -9.90
C GLN A 104 -14.20 24.88 -10.85
N GLY A 105 -13.58 25.02 -12.02
CA GLY A 105 -13.99 25.97 -13.05
C GLY A 105 -15.33 25.58 -13.69
N GLN A 106 -16.20 26.56 -13.92
CA GLN A 106 -17.54 26.33 -14.51
C GLN A 106 -17.49 25.68 -15.90
N ALA A 107 -16.44 25.96 -16.68
CA ALA A 107 -16.25 25.39 -18.01
C ALA A 107 -16.06 23.86 -18.00
N LEU A 108 -15.62 23.28 -16.87
CA LEU A 108 -15.46 21.83 -16.68
C LEU A 108 -16.55 21.21 -15.80
N ALA A 109 -17.70 21.89 -15.63
CA ALA A 109 -18.78 21.40 -14.77
C ALA A 109 -19.32 20.01 -15.16
N SER A 110 -19.26 19.68 -16.47
CA SER A 110 -19.65 18.37 -17.01
C SER A 110 -18.58 17.29 -16.86
N VAL A 111 -17.33 17.65 -16.57
CA VAL A 111 -16.23 16.70 -16.43
C VAL A 111 -16.18 16.15 -15.00
N THR A 112 -16.04 14.84 -14.92
CA THR A 112 -15.98 14.04 -13.69
C THR A 112 -14.63 13.35 -13.58
N ALA A 113 -14.12 13.22 -12.36
CA ALA A 113 -12.86 12.52 -12.11
C ALA A 113 -12.96 11.62 -10.89
N GLY A 114 -12.16 10.55 -10.88
CA GLY A 114 -12.03 9.65 -9.74
C GLY A 114 -10.59 9.30 -9.45
N LEU A 115 -10.21 9.30 -8.17
CA LEU A 115 -8.98 8.72 -7.65
C LEU A 115 -9.32 7.33 -7.10
N TYR A 116 -8.87 6.29 -7.80
CA TYR A 116 -9.11 4.90 -7.40
C TYR A 116 -7.80 4.30 -6.90
N LEU A 117 -7.68 4.14 -5.58
CA LEU A 117 -6.53 3.55 -4.91
C LEU A 117 -6.94 2.31 -4.11
N GLY A 118 -6.04 1.78 -3.30
CA GLY A 118 -6.40 0.71 -2.37
C GLY A 118 -7.43 1.22 -1.36
N GLY A 119 -7.05 2.14 -0.48
CA GLY A 119 -8.00 2.74 0.47
C GLY A 119 -8.81 3.89 -0.13
N THR A 120 -9.81 4.35 0.62
CA THR A 120 -10.41 5.66 0.33
C THR A 120 -9.40 6.72 0.72
N SER A 121 -9.02 7.61 -0.20
CA SER A 121 -8.11 8.71 0.14
C SER A 121 -8.66 9.51 1.33
N ALA A 122 -7.80 9.75 2.32
CA ALA A 122 -8.14 10.61 3.46
C ALA A 122 -8.25 12.09 3.06
N GLU A 123 -7.74 12.45 1.87
CA GLU A 123 -7.90 13.79 1.30
C GLU A 123 -9.31 13.99 0.76
N ASN A 124 -9.93 15.09 1.18
CA ASN A 124 -11.24 15.51 0.66
C ASN A 124 -11.06 16.44 -0.54
N TYR A 125 -11.31 15.92 -1.73
CA TYR A 125 -11.42 16.72 -2.95
C TYR A 125 -12.85 17.22 -3.14
N ARG A 126 -13.01 18.39 -3.76
CA ARG A 126 -14.34 19.00 -3.96
C ARG A 126 -15.09 18.39 -5.15
N ARG A 127 -14.35 17.98 -6.18
CA ARG A 127 -14.84 17.53 -7.49
C ARG A 127 -14.29 16.16 -7.91
N VAL A 128 -13.22 15.67 -7.27
CA VAL A 128 -12.67 14.32 -7.53
C VAL A 128 -13.30 13.29 -6.57
N LEU A 129 -13.86 12.21 -7.12
CA LEU A 129 -14.43 11.11 -6.35
C LEU A 129 -13.33 10.21 -5.78
N THR A 130 -13.45 9.81 -4.52
CA THR A 130 -12.50 8.87 -3.86
C THR A 130 -13.17 7.59 -3.37
N ASP A 131 -14.51 7.58 -3.26
CA ASP A 131 -15.29 6.40 -2.91
C ASP A 131 -15.44 5.45 -4.10
N HIS A 132 -15.03 4.20 -3.94
CA HIS A 132 -15.05 3.20 -5.02
C HIS A 132 -16.45 2.94 -5.58
N ALA A 133 -17.48 2.88 -4.72
CA ALA A 133 -18.84 2.65 -5.18
C ALA A 133 -19.37 3.83 -5.99
N ALA A 134 -19.04 5.06 -5.60
CA ALA A 134 -19.34 6.27 -6.34
C ALA A 134 -18.59 6.31 -7.67
N ILE A 135 -17.30 5.97 -7.70
CA ILE A 135 -16.50 5.91 -8.94
C ILE A 135 -17.09 4.89 -9.91
N ARG A 136 -17.41 3.67 -9.45
CA ARG A 136 -18.02 2.62 -10.30
C ARG A 136 -19.40 3.02 -10.84
N ARG A 137 -20.18 3.75 -10.05
CA ARG A 137 -21.51 4.21 -10.46
C ARG A 137 -21.43 5.38 -11.44
N ALA A 138 -20.53 6.32 -11.19
CA ALA A 138 -20.38 7.52 -12.02
C ALA A 138 -19.63 7.22 -13.32
N VAL A 139 -18.70 6.24 -13.30
CA VAL A 139 -17.73 5.93 -14.36
C VAL A 139 -17.08 7.21 -14.91
N PRO A 140 -16.12 7.80 -14.16
CA PRO A 140 -15.64 9.15 -14.41
C PRO A 140 -14.97 9.31 -15.77
N ASP A 141 -14.94 10.54 -16.29
CA ASP A 141 -14.20 10.90 -17.51
C ASP A 141 -12.69 10.68 -17.35
N VAL A 142 -12.15 11.05 -16.18
CA VAL A 142 -10.73 10.91 -15.84
C VAL A 142 -10.57 9.96 -14.66
N LEU A 143 -9.81 8.88 -14.83
CA LEU A 143 -9.49 7.92 -13.77
C LEU A 143 -8.01 8.01 -13.41
N ILE A 144 -7.71 8.35 -12.16
CA ILE A 144 -6.35 8.36 -11.61
C ILE A 144 -6.17 7.11 -10.76
N THR A 145 -5.11 6.35 -11.03
CA THR A 145 -4.79 5.14 -10.27
C THR A 145 -3.29 4.82 -10.38
N THR A 146 -2.86 3.70 -9.81
CA THR A 146 -1.51 3.17 -10.01
C THR A 146 -1.56 1.93 -10.89
N CYS A 147 -0.43 1.54 -11.50
CA CYS A 147 -0.33 0.26 -12.22
C CYS A 147 -0.80 -0.91 -11.35
N ALA A 148 -0.55 -0.81 -10.05
CA ALA A 148 -0.91 -1.86 -9.11
C ALA A 148 -2.40 -2.04 -8.89
N ILE A 149 -3.10 -0.93 -8.75
CA ILE A 149 -4.53 -0.94 -8.58
C ILE A 149 -5.22 -1.23 -9.91
N LEU A 150 -4.67 -0.75 -11.04
CA LEU A 150 -5.18 -1.07 -12.37
C LEU A 150 -5.27 -2.58 -12.59
N ASP A 151 -4.24 -3.35 -12.26
CA ASP A 151 -4.28 -4.82 -12.43
C ASP A 151 -5.49 -5.46 -11.74
N ARG A 152 -5.81 -5.02 -10.52
CA ARG A 152 -7.03 -5.48 -9.81
C ARG A 152 -8.32 -4.98 -10.45
N LEU A 153 -8.36 -3.74 -10.93
CA LEU A 153 -9.53 -3.20 -11.62
C LEU A 153 -9.85 -3.99 -12.90
N LEU A 154 -8.85 -4.61 -13.54
CA LEU A 154 -9.07 -5.50 -14.68
C LEU A 154 -9.66 -6.85 -14.24
N GLN A 155 -9.27 -7.38 -13.08
CA GLN A 155 -9.62 -8.73 -12.62
C GLN A 155 -10.94 -8.81 -11.84
N ARG A 156 -11.48 -7.68 -11.36
CA ARG A 156 -12.66 -7.68 -10.47
C ARG A 156 -13.97 -7.53 -11.23
N PRO A 157 -15.00 -8.34 -10.92
CA PRO A 157 -16.31 -8.24 -11.58
C PRO A 157 -17.01 -6.91 -11.27
N GLU A 158 -16.77 -6.31 -10.10
CA GLU A 158 -17.40 -5.04 -9.72
C GLU A 158 -16.86 -3.84 -10.50
N ASP A 159 -15.65 -3.96 -11.04
CA ASP A 159 -14.94 -2.90 -11.78
C ASP A 159 -15.10 -3.04 -13.29
N VAL A 160 -15.71 -4.14 -13.77
CA VAL A 160 -16.05 -4.35 -15.18
C VAL A 160 -16.78 -3.15 -15.82
N PRO A 161 -17.75 -2.48 -15.17
CA PRO A 161 -18.43 -1.33 -15.76
C PRO A 161 -17.50 -0.18 -16.17
N LEU A 162 -16.33 -0.03 -15.53
CA LEU A 162 -15.36 1.02 -15.88
C LEU A 162 -14.80 0.88 -17.30
N TRP A 163 -14.79 -0.35 -17.82
CA TRP A 163 -14.09 -0.71 -19.06
C TRP A 163 -15.03 -1.07 -20.21
N GLN A 164 -16.35 -0.90 -20.03
CA GLN A 164 -17.34 -1.29 -21.04
C GLN A 164 -17.48 -0.26 -22.16
N SER A 165 -17.15 1.01 -21.91
CA SER A 165 -17.15 2.03 -22.95
C SER A 165 -15.91 1.92 -23.82
N LYS A 166 -16.03 2.34 -25.09
CA LYS A 166 -14.92 2.45 -26.04
C LYS A 166 -14.43 3.89 -26.15
N SER A 167 -14.50 4.63 -25.05
CA SER A 167 -14.26 6.07 -25.00
C SER A 167 -12.87 6.44 -24.53
N LEU A 168 -12.05 5.47 -24.12
CA LEU A 168 -10.68 5.73 -23.69
C LEU A 168 -9.87 6.31 -24.86
N ALA A 169 -9.42 7.55 -24.71
CA ALA A 169 -8.65 8.30 -25.69
C ALA A 169 -7.20 8.51 -25.26
N TYR A 170 -6.93 8.55 -23.94
CA TYR A 170 -5.58 8.78 -23.41
C TYR A 170 -5.19 7.75 -22.34
N ALA A 171 -3.94 7.29 -22.40
CA ALA A 171 -3.27 6.53 -21.34
C ALA A 171 -1.97 7.24 -20.96
N VAL A 172 -1.98 7.89 -19.79
CA VAL A 172 -0.84 8.66 -19.26
C VAL A 172 -0.05 7.76 -18.31
N LEU A 173 1.23 7.53 -18.60
CA LEU A 173 2.18 6.88 -17.68
C LEU A 173 3.12 7.94 -17.12
N ASN A 174 2.95 8.26 -15.84
CA ASN A 174 3.74 9.30 -15.19
C ASN A 174 5.06 8.72 -14.66
N GLU A 175 6.19 9.39 -14.91
CA GLU A 175 7.53 9.12 -14.40
C GLU A 175 8.08 7.72 -14.75
N ILE A 176 8.06 7.36 -16.04
CA ILE A 176 8.54 6.07 -16.58
C ILE A 176 9.97 5.69 -16.15
N HIS A 177 10.79 6.68 -15.79
CA HIS A 177 12.19 6.49 -15.40
C HIS A 177 12.40 5.82 -14.03
N LEU A 178 11.34 5.71 -13.21
CA LEU A 178 11.39 5.04 -11.90
C LEU A 178 11.27 3.52 -11.99
N GLU A 179 11.08 2.98 -13.19
CA GLU A 179 10.71 1.58 -13.42
C GLU A 179 11.92 0.75 -13.87
N ASP A 180 12.26 -0.32 -13.14
CA ASP A 180 13.30 -1.28 -13.55
C ASP A 180 12.85 -2.19 -14.72
N GLY A 181 13.77 -2.96 -15.30
CA GLY A 181 13.49 -3.77 -16.49
C GLY A 181 12.36 -4.81 -16.32
N ALA A 182 12.27 -5.46 -15.16
CA ALA A 182 11.21 -6.44 -14.91
C ALA A 182 9.85 -5.74 -14.74
N ARG A 183 9.85 -4.61 -14.03
CA ARG A 183 8.66 -3.80 -13.82
C ARG A 183 8.11 -3.19 -15.11
N ARG A 184 8.99 -2.76 -16.02
CA ARG A 184 8.59 -2.27 -17.34
C ARG A 184 7.91 -3.35 -18.17
N ALA A 185 8.42 -4.58 -18.16
CA ALA A 185 7.78 -5.71 -18.83
C ALA A 185 6.37 -5.97 -18.26
N ASP A 186 6.21 -5.95 -16.93
CA ASP A 186 4.91 -6.08 -16.28
C ASP A 186 3.93 -4.96 -16.70
N ILE A 187 4.37 -3.71 -16.75
CA ILE A 187 3.52 -2.58 -17.20
C ILE A 187 3.12 -2.74 -18.65
N ALA A 188 4.07 -3.10 -19.52
CA ALA A 188 3.83 -3.34 -20.94
C ALA A 188 2.73 -4.41 -21.14
N MET A 189 2.77 -5.47 -20.31
CA MET A 189 1.79 -6.55 -20.34
C MET A 189 0.44 -6.14 -19.74
N LEU A 190 0.45 -5.33 -18.69
CA LEU A 190 -0.75 -4.74 -18.12
C LEU A 190 -1.49 -3.85 -19.13
N LEU A 191 -0.77 -3.03 -19.91
CA LEU A 191 -1.37 -2.21 -20.97
C LEU A 191 -1.95 -3.06 -22.12
N ARG A 192 -1.27 -4.15 -22.51
CA ARG A 192 -1.81 -5.12 -23.48
C ARG A 192 -3.11 -5.77 -22.98
N ARG A 193 -3.17 -6.13 -21.69
CA ARG A 193 -4.39 -6.64 -21.05
C ARG A 193 -5.48 -5.58 -20.98
N LEU A 194 -5.16 -4.32 -20.65
CA LEU A 194 -6.11 -3.21 -20.70
C LEU A 194 -6.73 -3.04 -22.10
N GLY A 195 -5.92 -3.12 -23.16
CA GLY A 195 -6.39 -3.08 -24.54
C GLY A 195 -7.31 -4.24 -24.92
N ALA A 196 -7.01 -5.45 -24.44
CA ALA A 196 -7.88 -6.61 -24.61
C ALA A 196 -9.21 -6.47 -23.85
N VAL A 197 -9.15 -5.91 -22.63
CA VAL A 197 -10.30 -5.67 -21.74
C VAL A 197 -11.26 -4.63 -22.33
N THR A 198 -10.72 -3.53 -22.84
CA THR A 198 -11.49 -2.44 -23.48
C THR A 198 -11.89 -2.77 -24.92
N ALA A 199 -11.46 -3.92 -25.45
CA ALA A 199 -11.59 -4.31 -26.85
C ALA A 199 -11.04 -3.25 -27.82
N ALA A 200 -10.02 -2.51 -27.39
CA ALA A 200 -9.29 -1.52 -28.18
C ALA A 200 -8.15 -2.16 -28.99
N ALA A 201 -7.59 -3.29 -28.52
CA ALA A 201 -6.43 -3.94 -29.12
C ALA A 201 -6.61 -4.23 -30.63
N ARG A 202 -5.58 -3.88 -31.41
CA ARG A 202 -5.43 -4.17 -32.84
C ARG A 202 -4.05 -4.78 -33.08
N PRO A 203 -3.84 -5.52 -34.20
CA PRO A 203 -2.51 -6.01 -34.57
C PRO A 203 -1.46 -4.88 -34.53
N GLY A 204 -0.34 -5.10 -33.83
CA GLY A 204 0.72 -4.11 -33.57
C GLY A 204 0.29 -2.79 -32.92
N ARG A 205 -0.91 -2.71 -32.35
CA ARG A 205 -1.37 -1.58 -31.54
C ARG A 205 -2.13 -2.10 -30.31
N PRO A 206 -1.43 -2.43 -29.22
CA PRO A 206 -2.03 -3.02 -28.03
C PRO A 206 -3.22 -2.23 -27.46
N LEU A 207 -3.17 -0.89 -27.49
CA LEU A 207 -4.24 -0.01 -27.05
C LEU A 207 -5.05 0.59 -28.21
N GLY A 208 -4.88 0.12 -29.44
CA GLY A 208 -5.63 0.58 -30.60
C GLY A 208 -5.35 2.04 -30.97
N LEU A 209 -6.34 2.91 -30.69
CA LEU A 209 -6.28 4.36 -30.96
C LEU A 209 -6.07 5.20 -29.69
N VAL A 210 -5.93 4.58 -28.52
CA VAL A 210 -5.63 5.30 -27.29
C VAL A 210 -4.25 5.94 -27.43
N CYS A 211 -4.18 7.26 -27.26
CA CYS A 211 -2.95 8.03 -27.32
C CYS A 211 -2.10 7.79 -26.07
N PRO A 212 -0.87 7.27 -26.21
CA PRO A 212 0.11 7.23 -25.13
C PRO A 212 0.58 8.62 -24.75
N VAL A 213 0.67 8.89 -23.45
CA VAL A 213 1.37 10.07 -22.94
C VAL A 213 2.32 9.59 -21.85
N VAL A 214 3.57 10.02 -21.90
CA VAL A 214 4.59 9.57 -20.94
C VAL A 214 5.26 10.80 -20.34
N THR A 215 5.59 10.75 -19.05
CA THR A 215 6.50 11.72 -18.44
C THR A 215 7.78 11.04 -17.98
N SER A 216 8.93 11.69 -18.16
CA SER A 216 10.25 11.14 -17.80
C SER A 216 11.21 12.23 -17.37
N ALA A 217 12.02 11.98 -16.34
CA ALA A 217 13.22 12.79 -16.11
C ALA A 217 14.22 12.61 -17.26
N ALA A 218 15.05 13.62 -17.52
CA ALA A 218 16.15 13.51 -18.47
C ALA A 218 17.19 12.50 -17.94
N PHE A 219 17.48 11.45 -18.71
CA PHE A 219 18.51 10.47 -18.37
C PHE A 219 19.91 11.08 -18.53
N GLY A 220 20.78 10.89 -17.54
CA GLY A 220 22.21 11.21 -17.63
C GLY A 220 22.61 12.58 -17.07
N ALA A 221 23.06 12.61 -15.82
CA ALA A 221 23.82 13.73 -15.26
C ALA A 221 25.25 13.71 -15.84
N GLY A 222 25.42 14.25 -17.03
CA GLY A 222 26.72 14.45 -17.67
C GLY A 222 26.63 15.61 -18.67
N THR A 223 26.95 16.83 -18.21
CA THR A 223 27.12 18.04 -19.04
C THR A 223 25.98 18.33 -20.03
N PHE A 224 24.90 18.94 -19.54
CA PHE A 224 23.99 19.69 -20.41
C PHE A 224 24.73 20.94 -20.91
N GLY A 225 25.28 20.85 -22.12
CA GLY A 225 25.52 22.01 -22.97
C GLY A 225 24.17 22.60 -23.41
N ALA A 226 24.18 23.89 -23.68
CA ALA A 226 23.01 24.65 -24.09
C ALA A 226 22.32 24.07 -25.34
N GLY A 227 20.99 23.99 -25.30
CA GLY A 227 20.13 23.73 -26.45
C GLY A 227 19.95 22.24 -26.77
N THR A 228 18.68 21.85 -26.94
CA THR A 228 18.17 20.52 -27.32
C THR A 228 18.31 19.41 -26.26
N VAL A 229 17.25 18.60 -26.10
CA VAL A 229 17.33 17.31 -25.41
C VAL A 229 18.41 16.52 -26.15
N ASP A 230 19.39 15.97 -25.42
CA ASP A 230 20.39 15.07 -26.01
C ASP A 230 19.69 14.03 -26.89
N GLU A 231 20.00 14.00 -28.18
CA GLU A 231 19.30 13.19 -29.18
C GLU A 231 19.40 11.70 -28.82
N ASP A 232 20.51 11.27 -28.22
CA ASP A 232 20.69 9.91 -27.74
C ASP A 232 19.77 9.61 -26.54
N ALA A 233 19.64 10.55 -25.60
CA ALA A 233 18.73 10.41 -24.46
C ALA A 233 17.25 10.44 -24.91
N ALA A 234 16.90 11.32 -25.87
CA ALA A 234 15.58 11.38 -26.47
C ALA A 234 15.24 10.06 -27.19
N ASN A 235 16.19 9.51 -27.97
CA ASN A 235 16.03 8.23 -28.63
C ASN A 235 15.88 7.07 -27.65
N ALA A 236 16.63 7.06 -26.54
CA ALA A 236 16.52 6.05 -25.50
C ALA A 236 15.15 6.07 -24.80
N ILE A 237 14.64 7.25 -24.42
CA ILE A 237 13.32 7.38 -23.79
C ILE A 237 12.20 7.01 -24.78
N ARG A 238 12.38 7.37 -26.06
CA ARG A 238 11.45 7.00 -27.13
C ARG A 238 11.37 5.49 -27.29
N ALA A 239 12.51 4.81 -27.42
CA ALA A 239 12.57 3.35 -27.50
C ALA A 239 11.93 2.68 -26.26
N LEU A 240 12.14 3.26 -25.07
CA LEU A 240 11.52 2.80 -23.83
C LEU A 240 9.98 2.91 -23.88
N ALA A 241 9.47 4.05 -24.33
CA ALA A 241 8.03 4.27 -24.47
C ALA A 241 7.42 3.35 -25.53
N GLU A 242 8.12 3.13 -26.66
CA GLU A 242 7.74 2.19 -27.71
C GLU A 242 7.66 0.75 -27.18
N GLU A 243 8.63 0.31 -26.37
CA GLU A 243 8.64 -1.02 -25.76
C GLU A 243 7.39 -1.24 -24.88
N ILE A 244 7.08 -0.26 -24.03
CA ILE A 244 5.95 -0.35 -23.09
C ILE A 244 4.61 -0.32 -23.81
N PHE A 245 4.37 0.69 -24.67
CA PHE A 245 3.08 0.89 -25.32
C PHE A 245 2.87 0.04 -26.57
N GLY A 246 3.95 -0.47 -27.17
CA GLY A 246 3.92 -1.28 -28.39
C GLY A 246 3.45 -0.50 -29.63
N VAL A 247 3.69 0.81 -29.67
CA VAL A 247 3.40 1.70 -30.82
C VAL A 247 4.58 2.64 -31.03
N PRO A 248 4.88 3.05 -32.27
CA PRO A 248 5.99 3.95 -32.56
C PRO A 248 5.74 5.34 -31.99
N PHE A 249 6.82 6.01 -31.57
CA PHE A 249 6.87 7.41 -31.22
C PHE A 249 7.77 8.11 -32.25
N GLU A 250 7.27 9.13 -32.95
CA GLU A 250 8.07 9.83 -33.95
C GLU A 250 9.20 10.68 -33.30
N PRO A 251 10.21 11.10 -34.06
CA PRO A 251 11.32 11.90 -33.51
C PRO A 251 10.88 13.17 -32.77
N GLY A 252 9.79 13.82 -33.20
CA GLY A 252 9.21 15.00 -32.56
C GLY A 252 8.33 14.70 -31.34
N ALA A 253 8.24 13.44 -30.89
CA ALA A 253 7.39 13.06 -29.78
C ALA A 253 7.96 13.43 -28.40
N VAL A 254 9.28 13.66 -28.31
CA VAL A 254 9.94 14.08 -27.07
C VAL A 254 9.89 15.60 -26.95
N VAL A 255 9.13 16.08 -25.98
CA VAL A 255 8.89 17.50 -25.73
C VAL A 255 9.53 17.87 -24.39
N GLY A 256 10.55 18.71 -24.42
CA GLY A 256 11.28 19.18 -23.24
C GLY A 256 11.24 20.69 -23.06
N GLU A 257 11.66 21.17 -21.90
CA GLU A 257 11.75 22.60 -21.60
C GLU A 257 12.86 23.27 -22.43
N ASN A 258 12.55 24.46 -22.97
CA ASN A 258 13.59 25.34 -23.51
C ASN A 258 14.33 26.02 -22.35
N ARG A 259 15.53 25.52 -22.03
CA ARG A 259 16.42 26.18 -21.07
C ARG A 259 17.37 27.11 -21.81
N LEU A 260 17.34 28.39 -21.45
CA LEU A 260 18.31 29.38 -21.94
C LEU A 260 19.71 28.99 -21.47
N ALA A 261 20.68 29.08 -22.36
CA ALA A 261 22.09 28.97 -22.01
C ALA A 261 22.47 30.07 -21.00
N PRO A 262 23.48 29.87 -20.12
CA PRO A 262 23.97 30.92 -19.23
C PRO A 262 24.36 32.22 -19.96
N ASP A 263 24.83 32.10 -21.20
CA ASP A 263 25.21 33.17 -22.13
C ASP A 263 24.03 33.77 -22.93
N GLU A 264 22.88 33.10 -22.94
CA GLU A 264 21.62 33.59 -23.53
C GLU A 264 20.72 34.29 -22.50
N VAL A 265 21.09 34.29 -21.22
CA VAL A 265 20.40 35.07 -20.19
C VAL A 265 20.62 36.56 -20.44
N PRO A 266 19.57 37.39 -20.62
CA PRO A 266 19.72 38.82 -20.89
C PRO A 266 20.57 39.52 -19.81
N ALA A 267 21.56 40.32 -20.24
CA ALA A 267 22.40 41.11 -19.33
C ALA A 267 21.53 42.13 -18.57
N GLY A 268 21.38 41.93 -17.25
CA GLY A 268 20.56 42.81 -16.40
C GLY A 268 19.95 42.16 -15.14
N ARG A 269 20.06 40.84 -14.95
CA ARG A 269 19.70 40.21 -13.67
C ARG A 269 20.86 40.27 -12.68
N ASP A 270 20.55 40.71 -11.47
CA ASP A 270 21.48 40.90 -10.35
C ASP A 270 22.26 39.61 -10.05
N SER A 271 23.56 39.61 -10.38
CA SER A 271 24.49 38.50 -10.16
C SER A 271 24.98 38.41 -8.69
N SER A 272 24.34 39.14 -7.76
CA SER A 272 24.68 39.12 -6.33
C SER A 272 24.03 38.00 -5.53
N LEU A 273 23.18 37.15 -6.16
CA LEU A 273 22.65 35.96 -5.49
C LEU A 273 23.79 34.94 -5.28
N PRO A 274 24.00 34.44 -4.05
CA PRO A 274 25.06 33.49 -3.76
C PRO A 274 24.80 32.19 -4.53
N GLY A 275 25.71 31.82 -5.43
CA GLY A 275 25.72 30.50 -6.04
C GLY A 275 25.96 29.43 -4.98
N PRO A 276 25.34 28.24 -5.08
CA PRO A 276 25.66 27.14 -4.18
C PRO A 276 27.15 26.77 -4.31
N ASP A 277 27.82 26.56 -3.18
CA ASP A 277 29.22 26.12 -3.14
C ASP A 277 29.40 24.86 -4.02
N PRO A 278 30.48 24.78 -4.83
CA PRO A 278 30.78 23.59 -5.61
C PRO A 278 30.98 22.39 -4.67
N VAL A 279 30.03 21.46 -4.69
CA VAL A 279 30.13 20.21 -3.93
C VAL A 279 31.30 19.39 -4.51
N PRO A 280 32.28 18.95 -3.69
CA PRO A 280 33.38 18.14 -4.18
C PRO A 280 32.85 16.83 -4.78
N ARG A 281 33.34 16.45 -5.97
CA ARG A 281 33.11 15.13 -6.59
C ARG A 281 33.69 14.04 -5.68
N ALA A 282 32.88 13.52 -4.76
CA ALA A 282 33.16 12.25 -4.11
C ALA A 282 32.97 11.13 -5.14
N ALA A 283 34.06 10.53 -5.57
CA ALA A 283 34.02 9.29 -6.33
C ALA A 283 33.42 8.19 -5.42
N PHE A 284 32.16 7.85 -5.63
CA PHE A 284 31.55 6.71 -4.96
C PHE A 284 32.04 5.42 -5.63
N PRO A 285 32.68 4.50 -4.88
CA PRO A 285 33.02 3.20 -5.42
C PRO A 285 31.72 2.41 -5.66
N VAL A 286 31.52 1.95 -6.89
CA VAL A 286 30.43 1.05 -7.25
C VAL A 286 30.73 -0.30 -6.60
N ASP A 287 30.08 -0.58 -5.48
CA ASP A 287 30.13 -1.89 -4.84
C ASP A 287 29.32 -2.88 -5.69
N ARG A 288 30.01 -3.60 -6.59
CA ARG A 288 29.46 -4.71 -7.38
C ARG A 288 29.37 -6.00 -6.54
N GLY A 289 28.84 -5.88 -5.32
CA GLY A 289 29.12 -6.86 -4.27
C GLY A 289 27.99 -7.07 -3.25
N SER A 290 26.72 -6.94 -3.62
CA SER A 290 25.65 -7.55 -2.83
C SER A 290 24.54 -8.08 -3.74
N THR A 291 24.46 -9.40 -3.84
CA THR A 291 23.30 -10.08 -4.44
C THR A 291 22.05 -9.75 -3.63
N PRO A 292 21.02 -9.11 -4.23
CA PRO A 292 19.73 -8.92 -3.59
C PRO A 292 19.09 -10.27 -3.24
N PRO A 293 18.24 -10.34 -2.21
CA PRO A 293 17.58 -11.58 -1.83
C PRO A 293 16.65 -12.03 -2.96
N ALA A 294 17.06 -13.09 -3.67
CA ALA A 294 16.30 -13.91 -4.61
C ALA A 294 15.55 -13.22 -5.78
N THR A 295 15.85 -13.72 -6.99
CA THR A 295 14.93 -13.90 -8.13
C THR A 295 14.42 -12.65 -8.88
N PHE A 296 15.20 -12.16 -9.85
CA PHE A 296 14.55 -11.64 -11.06
C PHE A 296 13.88 -12.83 -11.76
N LEU A 297 12.58 -12.70 -12.03
CA LEU A 297 11.82 -13.68 -12.80
C LEU A 297 12.39 -13.79 -14.20
N SER A 298 12.38 -15.00 -14.76
CA SER A 298 12.66 -15.15 -16.19
C SER A 298 11.52 -14.51 -17.00
N ALA A 299 11.81 -14.09 -18.23
CA ALA A 299 10.78 -13.54 -19.13
C ALA A 299 9.58 -14.50 -19.32
N ILE A 300 9.83 -15.82 -19.28
CA ILE A 300 8.78 -16.82 -19.38
C ILE A 300 7.92 -16.88 -18.10
N ASP A 301 8.47 -16.65 -16.91
CA ASP A 301 7.68 -16.63 -15.68
C ASP A 301 6.76 -15.40 -15.65
N ILE A 302 7.23 -14.25 -16.15
CA ILE A 302 6.39 -13.06 -16.31
C ILE A 302 5.26 -13.36 -17.31
N LEU A 303 5.56 -13.98 -18.44
CA LEU A 303 4.56 -14.41 -19.44
C LEU A 303 3.51 -15.35 -18.86
N ARG A 304 3.91 -16.37 -18.09
CA ARG A 304 2.99 -17.30 -17.43
C ARG A 304 2.05 -16.59 -16.45
N ARG A 305 2.59 -15.71 -15.61
CA ARG A 305 1.78 -14.93 -14.64
C ARG A 305 0.75 -14.06 -15.33
N GLN A 306 1.17 -13.31 -16.34
CA GLN A 306 0.28 -12.40 -17.05
C GLN A 306 -0.74 -13.15 -17.93
N TYR A 307 -0.41 -14.36 -18.40
CA TYR A 307 -1.38 -15.24 -19.03
C TYR A 307 -2.45 -15.71 -18.04
N VAL A 308 -2.08 -16.11 -16.82
CA VAL A 308 -3.06 -16.44 -15.76
C VAL A 308 -3.92 -15.21 -15.43
N ALA A 309 -3.31 -14.05 -15.24
CA ALA A 309 -4.04 -12.79 -15.01
C ALA A 309 -5.01 -12.47 -16.17
N HIS A 310 -4.61 -12.71 -17.42
CA HIS A 310 -5.49 -12.56 -18.58
C HIS A 310 -6.69 -13.54 -18.54
N LEU A 311 -6.48 -14.79 -18.12
CA LEU A 311 -7.58 -15.75 -17.92
C LEU A 311 -8.53 -15.30 -16.80
N VAL A 312 -8.00 -14.72 -15.73
CA VAL A 312 -8.80 -14.12 -14.64
C VAL A 312 -9.62 -12.94 -15.16
N ASP A 313 -9.04 -12.06 -15.98
CA ASP A 313 -9.77 -10.95 -16.62
C ASP A 313 -10.94 -11.46 -17.45
N LEU A 314 -10.74 -12.59 -18.16
CA LEU A 314 -11.80 -13.24 -18.93
C LEU A 314 -12.88 -13.84 -18.03
N ALA A 315 -12.50 -14.50 -16.93
CA ALA A 315 -13.45 -15.06 -15.95
C ALA A 315 -14.31 -13.96 -15.30
N ALA A 316 -13.70 -12.83 -14.92
CA ALA A 316 -14.41 -11.68 -14.36
C ALA A 316 -15.49 -11.11 -15.28
N ARG A 317 -15.32 -11.28 -16.60
CA ARG A 317 -16.25 -10.84 -17.66
C ARG A 317 -17.15 -11.96 -18.18
N GLY A 318 -17.13 -13.16 -17.58
CA GLY A 318 -17.89 -14.32 -18.06
C GLY A 318 -17.46 -14.85 -19.43
N ARG A 319 -16.22 -14.55 -19.87
CA ARG A 319 -15.63 -14.96 -21.17
C ARG A 319 -14.75 -16.21 -21.08
N LEU A 320 -14.63 -16.80 -19.89
CA LEU A 320 -14.02 -18.11 -19.63
C LEU A 320 -15.11 -19.05 -19.11
N ALA A 321 -15.63 -19.93 -19.97
CA ALA A 321 -16.75 -20.81 -19.63
C ALA A 321 -16.34 -21.81 -18.53
N GLY A 322 -17.18 -21.96 -17.51
CA GLY A 322 -16.92 -22.83 -16.36
C GLY A 322 -16.09 -22.20 -15.23
N ALA A 323 -15.50 -21.01 -15.44
CA ALA A 323 -14.81 -20.27 -14.39
C ALA A 323 -15.72 -19.18 -13.80
N ARG A 324 -15.86 -19.18 -12.48
CA ARG A 324 -16.48 -18.06 -11.74
C ARG A 324 -15.49 -16.88 -11.66
N PRO A 325 -15.96 -15.64 -11.40
CA PRO A 325 -15.05 -14.54 -11.07
C PRO A 325 -14.18 -14.88 -9.86
N LEU A 326 -12.94 -14.36 -9.85
CA LEU A 326 -11.99 -14.55 -8.75
C LEU A 326 -12.65 -14.13 -7.43
N PRO A 327 -12.69 -15.01 -6.40
CA PRO A 327 -13.25 -14.66 -5.11
C PRO A 327 -12.40 -13.59 -4.41
N ARG A 328 -12.99 -12.88 -3.45
CA ARG A 328 -12.29 -11.86 -2.65
C ARG A 328 -11.41 -12.44 -1.54
N LEU A 329 -11.72 -13.67 -1.14
CA LEU A 329 -11.14 -14.31 0.03
C LEU A 329 -10.22 -15.45 -0.43
N ALA A 330 -8.96 -15.44 0.03
CA ALA A 330 -7.98 -16.41 -0.42
C ALA A 330 -8.32 -17.84 0.02
N GLY A 331 -9.07 -18.05 1.10
CA GLY A 331 -9.51 -19.40 1.47
C GLY A 331 -10.60 -19.98 0.59
N ALA A 332 -11.24 -19.17 -0.27
CA ALA A 332 -12.13 -19.66 -1.31
C ALA A 332 -11.38 -20.10 -2.58
N LEU A 333 -10.06 -19.86 -2.66
CA LEU A 333 -9.25 -20.25 -3.80
C LEU A 333 -8.90 -21.75 -3.78
N PHE A 334 -8.49 -22.25 -2.62
CA PHE A 334 -7.85 -23.56 -2.49
C PHE A 334 -8.82 -24.65 -2.02
N GLY A 335 -8.48 -25.91 -2.32
CA GLY A 335 -9.24 -27.09 -1.91
C GLY A 335 -9.95 -27.79 -3.07
N THR A 336 -10.42 -29.01 -2.82
CA THR A 336 -11.00 -29.90 -3.86
C THR A 336 -12.23 -29.31 -4.55
N ASP A 337 -12.97 -28.46 -3.85
CA ASP A 337 -14.13 -27.71 -4.36
C ASP A 337 -13.86 -26.19 -4.40
N GLY A 338 -12.58 -25.80 -4.32
CA GLY A 338 -12.12 -24.41 -4.33
C GLY A 338 -12.14 -23.81 -5.74
N TRP A 339 -12.09 -22.48 -5.83
CA TRP A 339 -12.13 -21.77 -7.11
C TRP A 339 -11.00 -22.18 -8.07
N LEU A 340 -9.80 -22.50 -7.56
CA LEU A 340 -8.66 -22.95 -8.38
C LEU A 340 -8.93 -24.25 -9.11
N ALA A 341 -9.70 -25.19 -8.54
CA ALA A 341 -10.04 -26.44 -9.21
C ALA A 341 -10.92 -26.18 -10.44
N GLU A 342 -11.98 -25.39 -10.28
CA GLU A 342 -12.88 -24.98 -11.37
C GLU A 342 -12.16 -24.11 -12.41
N PHE A 343 -11.37 -23.14 -11.95
CA PHE A 343 -10.61 -22.24 -12.80
C PHE A 343 -9.59 -23.02 -13.64
N THR A 344 -8.82 -23.92 -13.03
CA THR A 344 -7.85 -24.77 -13.73
C THR A 344 -8.54 -25.62 -14.80
N ALA A 345 -9.66 -26.26 -14.46
CA ALA A 345 -10.42 -27.07 -15.43
C ALA A 345 -10.91 -26.24 -16.63
N ALA A 346 -11.46 -25.05 -16.37
CA ALA A 346 -11.90 -24.12 -17.41
C ALA A 346 -10.73 -23.58 -18.25
N ALA A 347 -9.62 -23.23 -17.60
CA ALA A 347 -8.41 -22.72 -18.23
C ALA A 347 -7.79 -23.76 -19.18
N LEU A 348 -7.62 -25.01 -18.74
CA LEU A 348 -7.06 -26.08 -19.58
C LEU A 348 -7.98 -26.42 -20.75
N THR A 349 -9.29 -26.43 -20.55
CA THR A 349 -10.27 -26.69 -21.61
C THR A 349 -10.20 -25.63 -22.72
N ALA A 350 -10.00 -24.36 -22.35
CA ALA A 350 -9.92 -23.26 -23.30
C ALA A 350 -8.48 -22.92 -23.74
N GLY A 351 -7.47 -23.53 -23.11
CA GLY A 351 -6.08 -23.09 -23.08
C GLY A 351 -5.49 -22.87 -24.48
N ALA A 352 -5.62 -23.88 -25.34
CA ALA A 352 -5.12 -23.86 -26.71
C ALA A 352 -5.63 -22.66 -27.54
N GLY A 353 -6.88 -22.25 -27.35
CA GLY A 353 -7.43 -21.09 -28.07
C GLY A 353 -7.15 -19.76 -27.38
N LYS A 354 -7.07 -19.75 -26.04
CA LYS A 354 -6.83 -18.52 -25.26
C LYS A 354 -5.38 -18.06 -25.33
N VAL A 355 -4.43 -19.00 -25.36
CA VAL A 355 -2.99 -18.66 -25.44
C VAL A 355 -2.66 -17.97 -26.75
N GLU A 356 -3.21 -18.41 -27.89
CA GLU A 356 -2.99 -17.73 -29.17
C GLU A 356 -3.54 -16.31 -29.20
N ARG A 357 -4.72 -16.10 -28.60
CA ARG A 357 -5.29 -14.75 -28.47
C ARG A 357 -4.46 -13.84 -27.56
N PHE A 358 -3.84 -14.41 -26.53
CA PHE A 358 -2.94 -13.69 -25.65
C PHE A 358 -1.62 -13.35 -26.37
N LEU A 359 -1.00 -14.31 -27.06
CA LEU A 359 0.20 -14.09 -27.86
C LEU A 359 -0.02 -13.08 -28.99
N ALA A 360 -1.22 -13.05 -29.58
CA ALA A 360 -1.59 -12.06 -30.58
C ALA A 360 -1.54 -10.60 -30.08
N LEU A 361 -1.57 -10.37 -28.76
CA LEU A 361 -1.37 -9.03 -28.18
C LEU A 361 0.09 -8.52 -28.34
N PHE A 362 1.00 -9.39 -28.78
CA PHE A 362 2.43 -9.11 -28.97
C PHE A 362 2.88 -9.17 -30.43
N ALA A 363 1.95 -9.35 -31.38
CA ALA A 363 2.27 -9.35 -32.80
C ALA A 363 2.76 -7.96 -33.23
N ALA A 364 3.95 -7.86 -33.85
CA ALA A 364 4.38 -6.64 -34.49
C ALA A 364 3.65 -6.43 -35.83
N VAL A 365 3.54 -5.18 -36.25
CA VAL A 365 3.11 -4.83 -37.62
C VAL A 365 4.37 -4.74 -38.47
N GLY A 366 4.37 -5.40 -39.63
CA GLY A 366 5.43 -5.21 -40.65
C GLY A 366 5.36 -3.81 -41.27
N ASP A 367 6.47 -3.34 -41.84
CA ASP A 367 6.66 -1.96 -42.33
C ASP A 367 5.57 -1.46 -43.31
N ASP A 368 4.83 -2.35 -43.98
CA ASP A 368 3.85 -1.99 -45.01
C ASP A 368 2.41 -1.76 -44.50
N GLY A 369 2.20 -1.69 -43.19
CA GLY A 369 0.99 -1.06 -42.61
C GLY A 369 -0.37 -1.68 -42.94
N GLY A 370 -0.44 -2.92 -43.47
CA GLY A 370 -1.72 -3.50 -43.93
C GLY A 370 -1.89 -5.01 -43.80
N GLU A 371 -0.83 -5.82 -43.78
CA GLU A 371 -0.95 -7.28 -43.73
C GLU A 371 -0.06 -7.90 -42.65
N LEU A 372 -0.59 -8.91 -41.96
CA LEU A 372 0.17 -9.80 -41.08
C LEU A 372 1.14 -10.61 -41.96
N HIS A 373 2.33 -10.10 -42.20
CA HIS A 373 3.39 -10.91 -42.81
C HIS A 373 3.81 -12.00 -41.84
N ALA A 374 3.97 -13.22 -42.33
CA ALA A 374 4.54 -14.35 -41.57
C ALA A 374 5.98 -14.09 -41.08
N GLU A 375 6.63 -13.03 -41.57
CA GLU A 375 7.97 -12.57 -41.19
C GLU A 375 7.95 -11.35 -40.24
N GLY A 376 6.78 -10.80 -39.91
CA GLY A 376 6.65 -9.77 -38.87
C GLY A 376 6.88 -10.39 -37.49
N GLY A 377 7.99 -10.06 -36.85
CA GLY A 377 8.39 -10.65 -35.56
C GLY A 377 7.33 -10.46 -34.46
N SER A 378 7.32 -11.36 -33.49
CA SER A 378 6.61 -11.17 -32.23
C SER A 378 7.56 -10.56 -31.20
N PHE A 379 7.07 -9.65 -30.35
CA PHE A 379 7.86 -9.18 -29.19
C PHE A 379 8.17 -10.31 -28.19
N VAL A 380 7.47 -11.43 -28.31
CA VAL A 380 7.74 -12.69 -27.60
C VAL A 380 8.47 -13.64 -28.55
N GLY A 381 9.67 -14.08 -28.18
CA GLY A 381 10.43 -15.07 -28.97
C GLY A 381 9.72 -16.42 -29.05
N GLU A 382 9.97 -17.17 -30.14
CA GLU A 382 9.24 -18.42 -30.43
C GLU A 382 9.43 -19.50 -29.36
N ASP A 383 10.60 -19.57 -28.72
CA ASP A 383 10.86 -20.48 -27.60
C ASP A 383 9.93 -20.17 -26.41
N ALA A 384 9.84 -18.88 -26.03
CA ALA A 384 8.95 -18.44 -24.95
C ALA A 384 7.47 -18.63 -25.32
N ALA A 385 7.09 -18.41 -26.58
CA ALA A 385 5.74 -18.69 -27.06
C ALA A 385 5.40 -20.19 -26.98
N THR A 386 6.34 -21.05 -27.38
CA THR A 386 6.20 -22.52 -27.29
C THR A 386 6.06 -22.97 -25.84
N GLU A 387 6.90 -22.46 -24.93
CA GLU A 387 6.79 -22.74 -23.50
C GLU A 387 5.46 -22.27 -22.90
N LEU A 388 4.95 -21.10 -23.33
CA LEU A 388 3.67 -20.59 -22.85
C LEU A 388 2.50 -21.43 -23.35
N ARG A 389 2.55 -21.93 -24.60
CA ARG A 389 1.55 -22.87 -25.13
C ARG A 389 1.53 -24.18 -24.33
N ALA A 390 2.70 -24.73 -24.02
CA ALA A 390 2.81 -25.93 -23.17
C ALA A 390 2.26 -25.68 -21.76
N TYR A 391 2.55 -24.51 -21.19
CA TYR A 391 2.02 -24.09 -19.90
C TYR A 391 0.48 -23.97 -19.92
N ALA A 392 -0.09 -23.36 -20.97
CA ALA A 392 -1.53 -23.17 -21.11
C ALA A 392 -2.33 -24.47 -21.24
N VAL A 393 -1.73 -25.53 -21.79
CA VAL A 393 -2.40 -26.82 -22.05
C VAL A 393 -2.20 -27.81 -20.91
N ALA A 394 -1.09 -27.73 -20.16
CA ALA A 394 -0.77 -28.67 -19.09
C ALA A 394 -0.09 -28.03 -17.88
N GLY A 395 0.94 -27.19 -18.10
CA GLY A 395 1.79 -26.69 -17.01
C GLY A 395 1.06 -25.85 -15.94
N LEU A 396 -0.07 -25.23 -16.28
CA LEU A 396 -0.91 -24.51 -15.32
C LEU A 396 -1.42 -25.42 -14.20
N ALA A 397 -1.82 -26.66 -14.49
CA ALA A 397 -2.28 -27.59 -13.47
C ALA A 397 -1.17 -27.94 -12.48
N GLU A 398 0.06 -28.12 -12.95
CA GLU A 398 1.21 -28.39 -12.10
C GLU A 398 1.54 -27.20 -11.21
N ALA A 399 1.50 -25.97 -11.76
CA ALA A 399 1.71 -24.75 -11.00
C ALA A 399 0.64 -24.56 -9.91
N VAL A 400 -0.63 -24.82 -10.22
CA VAL A 400 -1.74 -24.76 -9.25
C VAL A 400 -1.59 -25.83 -8.17
N ALA A 401 -1.23 -27.06 -8.54
CA ALA A 401 -0.98 -28.13 -7.57
C ALA A 401 0.19 -27.81 -6.63
N ALA A 402 1.28 -27.22 -7.15
CA ALA A 402 2.41 -26.78 -6.35
C ALA A 402 2.01 -25.64 -5.39
N ALA A 403 1.19 -24.70 -5.87
CA ALA A 403 0.64 -23.64 -5.05
C ALA A 403 -0.29 -24.16 -3.94
N GLU A 404 -1.15 -25.13 -4.24
CA GLU A 404 -1.98 -25.80 -3.23
C GLU A 404 -1.14 -26.53 -2.18
N GLN A 405 -0.07 -27.21 -2.59
CA GLN A 405 0.86 -27.86 -1.65
C GLN A 405 1.57 -26.84 -0.77
N ALA A 406 2.05 -25.72 -1.33
CA ALA A 406 2.67 -24.65 -0.58
C ALA A 406 1.68 -24.00 0.40
N TRP A 407 0.42 -23.84 -0.01
CA TRP A 407 -0.66 -23.34 0.82
C TRP A 407 -0.96 -24.25 2.02
N GLU A 408 -1.02 -25.57 1.79
CA GLU A 408 -1.28 -26.55 2.85
C GLU A 408 -0.08 -26.73 3.79
N ALA A 409 1.14 -26.61 3.26
CA ALA A 409 2.39 -26.75 4.03
C ALA A 409 2.75 -25.52 4.88
N ARG A 410 1.98 -24.42 4.77
CA ARG A 410 2.34 -23.15 5.41
C ARG A 410 2.41 -23.26 6.95
N PRO A 411 3.43 -22.67 7.60
CA PRO A 411 3.39 -22.48 9.05
C PRO A 411 2.21 -21.57 9.42
N GLY A 412 1.70 -21.66 10.65
CA GLY A 412 0.62 -20.79 11.12
C GLY A 412 1.08 -19.35 11.43
N GLY A 413 0.15 -18.39 11.52
CA GLY A 413 0.43 -17.00 11.90
C GLY A 413 0.78 -16.08 10.73
N ASP A 414 1.45 -14.96 11.03
CA ASP A 414 1.87 -13.94 10.07
C ASP A 414 2.79 -14.44 8.93
N PRO A 415 3.73 -15.37 9.15
CA PRO A 415 4.48 -16.01 8.07
C PRO A 415 3.59 -16.81 7.10
N ALA A 416 2.46 -17.34 7.58
CA ALA A 416 1.46 -18.02 6.73
C ALA A 416 0.88 -17.08 5.68
N ARG A 417 0.66 -15.81 6.05
CA ARG A 417 0.10 -14.77 5.17
C ARG A 417 1.10 -14.35 4.11
N ALA A 418 2.38 -14.26 4.47
CA ALA A 418 3.44 -13.97 3.50
C ALA A 418 3.66 -15.12 2.52
N ALA A 419 3.63 -16.38 2.99
CA ALA A 419 3.71 -17.55 2.12
C ALA A 419 2.50 -17.63 1.19
N ALA A 420 1.28 -17.49 1.73
CA ALA A 420 0.03 -17.38 0.98
C ALA A 420 0.11 -16.33 -0.14
N HIS A 421 0.59 -15.14 0.21
CA HIS A 421 0.75 -14.04 -0.73
C HIS A 421 1.74 -14.37 -1.83
N ALA A 422 2.92 -14.89 -1.48
CA ALA A 422 3.94 -15.30 -2.45
C ALA A 422 3.39 -16.35 -3.42
N THR A 423 2.65 -17.34 -2.91
CA THR A 423 1.98 -18.35 -3.74
C THR A 423 0.98 -17.75 -4.73
N LEU A 424 0.20 -16.74 -4.31
CA LEU A 424 -0.75 -16.06 -5.19
C LEU A 424 -0.06 -15.17 -6.24
N VAL A 425 1.06 -14.54 -5.88
CA VAL A 425 1.90 -13.78 -6.80
C VAL A 425 2.55 -14.72 -7.83
N ASP A 426 3.06 -15.87 -7.39
CA ASP A 426 3.68 -16.87 -8.25
C ASP A 426 2.70 -17.46 -9.27
N LEU A 427 1.44 -17.65 -8.86
CA LEU A 427 0.35 -18.04 -9.75
C LEU A 427 -0.13 -16.92 -10.69
N GLY A 428 0.25 -15.65 -10.47
CA GLY A 428 -0.27 -14.51 -11.23
C GLY A 428 -1.71 -14.09 -10.84
N LEU A 429 -2.17 -14.45 -9.64
CA LEU A 429 -3.46 -14.01 -9.08
C LEU A 429 -3.33 -12.69 -8.31
N LEU A 430 -2.11 -12.33 -7.93
CA LEU A 430 -1.73 -11.04 -7.39
C LEU A 430 -0.56 -10.48 -8.21
N PRO A 431 -0.46 -9.15 -8.36
CA PRO A 431 0.67 -8.56 -9.04
C PRO A 431 1.96 -8.63 -8.19
N ASN A 432 3.11 -8.53 -8.85
CA ASN A 432 4.45 -8.63 -8.24
C ASN A 432 4.76 -7.58 -7.15
N TYR A 433 4.01 -6.48 -7.13
CA TYR A 433 4.15 -5.39 -6.16
C TYR A 433 3.03 -5.40 -5.10
N ALA A 434 2.25 -6.48 -5.01
CA ALA A 434 1.27 -6.65 -3.96
C ALA A 434 1.98 -6.85 -2.59
N LEU A 435 1.38 -6.37 -1.50
CA LEU A 435 1.96 -6.49 -0.16
C LEU A 435 1.47 -7.77 0.55
N PRO A 436 2.38 -8.52 1.22
CA PRO A 436 2.01 -9.64 2.09
C PRO A 436 0.96 -9.26 3.15
N GLY A 437 -0.11 -10.04 3.27
CA GLY A 437 -1.17 -9.83 4.26
C GLY A 437 -2.47 -9.22 3.72
N ALA A 438 -2.49 -8.86 2.44
CA ALA A 438 -3.67 -8.39 1.73
C ALA A 438 -4.72 -9.50 1.55
N ALA A 439 -5.98 -9.25 1.91
CA ALA A 439 -7.09 -9.92 1.25
C ALA A 439 -6.99 -9.68 -0.27
N LEU A 440 -7.68 -10.43 -1.12
CA LEU A 440 -7.70 -10.12 -2.56
C LEU A 440 -8.45 -8.79 -2.84
N SER A 441 -8.77 -7.96 -1.84
CA SER A 441 -9.35 -6.64 -2.04
C SER A 441 -8.31 -5.65 -2.58
N ALA A 442 -8.77 -4.65 -3.33
CA ALA A 442 -7.91 -3.56 -3.79
C ALA A 442 -7.32 -2.77 -2.60
N GLU A 443 -8.01 -2.77 -1.45
CA GLU A 443 -7.75 -1.98 -0.24
C GLU A 443 -6.37 -2.14 0.37
N SER A 444 -5.86 -3.36 0.34
CA SER A 444 -4.59 -3.72 0.95
C SER A 444 -3.35 -3.51 0.07
N LEU A 445 -3.50 -2.96 -1.14
CA LEU A 445 -2.41 -2.69 -2.10
C LEU A 445 -1.86 -1.25 -2.01
N SER A 446 -2.09 -0.55 -0.90
CA SER A 446 -1.57 0.81 -0.71
C SER A 446 -0.03 0.80 -0.70
N GLY A 447 0.56 1.19 -1.83
CA GLY A 447 2.00 1.26 -2.06
C GLY A 447 2.68 2.41 -1.31
N GLU A 448 2.62 2.43 0.02
CA GLU A 448 3.67 3.07 0.81
C GLU A 448 4.79 2.04 0.96
N GLU A 449 5.81 2.18 0.12
CA GLU A 449 7.04 1.40 0.21
C GLU A 449 7.60 1.47 1.63
N ALA A 450 7.65 0.33 2.31
CA ALA A 450 8.70 0.10 3.28
C ALA A 450 10.02 0.01 2.49
N THR A 451 10.64 1.17 2.26
CA THR A 451 11.97 1.26 1.66
C THR A 451 12.96 0.54 2.56
N ALA A 452 13.30 -0.68 2.16
CA ALA A 452 14.52 -1.33 2.59
C ALA A 452 15.70 -0.55 2.02
N ALA A 453 16.54 -0.01 2.91
CA ALA A 453 17.97 0.23 2.70
C ALA A 453 18.44 0.85 1.35
N ALA A 454 17.79 1.89 0.84
CA ALA A 454 18.40 2.80 -0.14
C ALA A 454 18.71 4.14 0.55
N THR A 455 19.99 4.44 0.70
CA THR A 455 20.49 5.75 1.12
C THR A 455 20.06 6.77 0.05
N PRO A 456 19.29 7.83 0.39
CA PRO A 456 18.94 8.84 -0.60
C PRO A 456 20.18 9.65 -0.96
N THR A 457 20.58 9.60 -2.22
CA THR A 457 21.50 10.57 -2.83
C THR A 457 20.75 11.90 -2.93
N VAL A 458 21.18 12.89 -2.15
CA VAL A 458 20.60 14.24 -2.12
C VAL A 458 20.88 14.94 -3.46
N GLY A 459 19.83 15.13 -4.27
CA GLY A 459 19.79 16.12 -5.34
C GLY A 459 19.09 17.37 -4.81
N GLY A 460 19.82 18.49 -4.76
CA GLY A 460 19.33 19.75 -4.20
C GLY A 460 18.18 20.34 -5.02
N GLY A 461 17.00 20.43 -4.41
CA GLY A 461 15.87 21.24 -4.86
C GLY A 461 15.53 22.26 -3.78
N SER A 462 15.51 23.54 -4.16
CA SER A 462 15.26 24.70 -3.30
C SER A 462 13.91 24.61 -2.59
N ALA A 463 13.94 24.81 -1.27
CA ALA A 463 12.76 24.97 -0.42
C ALA A 463 11.88 26.16 -0.87
N PRO A 464 10.56 26.12 -0.64
CA PRO A 464 9.72 27.29 -0.80
C PRO A 464 10.17 28.36 0.20
N THR A 465 10.47 29.56 -0.30
CA THR A 465 10.79 30.75 0.50
C THR A 465 9.53 31.32 1.13
N ASP A 466 8.91 30.57 2.05
CA ASP A 466 8.11 31.16 3.11
C ASP A 466 8.99 31.20 4.36
N GLY A 467 9.24 32.40 4.88
CA GLY A 467 10.17 32.70 5.97
C GLY A 467 9.82 32.12 7.35
N ARG A 468 9.23 30.92 7.41
CA ARG A 468 9.14 30.12 8.63
C ARG A 468 10.35 29.20 8.66
N SER A 469 11.30 29.46 9.58
CA SER A 469 12.38 28.52 9.89
C SER A 469 11.84 27.08 10.02
N PRO A 470 12.54 26.03 9.54
CA PRO A 470 12.10 24.63 9.69
C PRO A 470 11.99 24.17 11.16
N ARG A 471 12.44 25.01 12.11
CA ARG A 471 12.17 24.86 13.54
C ARG A 471 10.68 24.97 13.90
N GLY A 472 9.86 25.67 13.12
CA GLY A 472 8.44 25.87 13.39
C GLY A 472 7.52 24.68 13.05
N ALA A 473 8.00 23.71 12.27
CA ALA A 473 7.22 22.52 11.90
C ALA A 473 7.11 21.47 13.02
N PHE A 474 7.84 21.65 14.13
CA PHE A 474 7.94 20.69 15.23
C PHE A 474 7.19 21.10 16.50
N GLU A 475 6.57 22.29 16.53
CA GLU A 475 5.86 22.76 17.70
C GLU A 475 4.50 22.07 17.80
N GLY A 476 4.45 20.97 18.55
CA GLY A 476 3.25 20.14 18.75
C GLY A 476 3.28 18.75 18.10
N ASP A 477 4.34 18.36 17.39
CA ASP A 477 4.42 17.02 16.77
C ASP A 477 4.56 15.89 17.84
N PRO A 478 3.64 14.91 17.91
CA PRO A 478 3.70 13.77 18.83
C PRO A 478 5.00 13.00 18.80
N ARG A 479 5.66 12.91 17.65
CA ARG A 479 6.91 12.16 17.48
C ARG A 479 8.06 12.89 18.14
N THR A 480 8.07 14.21 18.02
CA THR A 480 9.01 15.06 18.76
C THR A 480 8.73 15.00 20.26
N ARG A 481 7.45 14.97 20.66
CA ARG A 481 7.06 14.79 22.07
C ARG A 481 7.54 13.46 22.66
N LEU A 482 7.43 12.36 21.91
CA LEU A 482 7.96 11.07 22.32
C LEU A 482 9.49 11.12 22.46
N LEU A 483 10.20 11.69 21.47
CA LEU A 483 11.66 11.85 21.51
C LEU A 483 12.10 12.71 22.70
N ASP A 484 11.43 13.83 22.96
CA ASP A 484 11.73 14.70 24.10
C ASP A 484 11.41 14.02 25.43
N GLY A 485 10.35 13.22 25.48
CA GLY A 485 10.05 12.35 26.61
C GLY A 485 11.17 11.33 26.87
N LEU A 486 11.67 10.66 25.83
CA LEU A 486 12.81 9.73 25.92
C LEU A 486 14.08 10.41 26.43
N ARG A 487 14.35 11.64 25.99
CA ARG A 487 15.48 12.45 26.50
C ARG A 487 15.34 12.74 27.98
N ALA A 488 14.17 13.22 28.41
CA ALA A 488 13.89 13.50 29.81
C ALA A 488 13.96 12.23 30.66
N TRP A 489 13.48 11.10 30.13
CA TRP A 489 13.53 9.81 30.79
C TRP A 489 14.96 9.34 31.04
N VAL A 490 15.84 9.38 30.04
CA VAL A 490 17.26 9.00 30.19
C VAL A 490 18.03 9.91 31.15
N ALA A 491 17.64 11.18 31.28
CA ALA A 491 18.29 12.10 32.21
C ALA A 491 18.05 11.75 33.69
N ARG A 492 17.14 10.81 33.99
CA ARG A 492 16.84 10.39 35.36
C ARG A 492 17.85 9.35 35.85
N ALA A 493 18.26 9.47 37.11
CA ALA A 493 19.26 8.58 37.71
C ALA A 493 18.78 7.11 37.88
N ASP A 494 17.47 6.86 37.81
CA ASP A 494 16.83 5.56 37.95
C ASP A 494 16.63 4.81 36.62
N THR A 495 17.02 5.41 35.50
CA THR A 495 16.70 4.88 34.16
C THR A 495 17.70 3.81 33.68
N PRO A 496 17.23 2.61 33.29
CA PRO A 496 18.09 1.52 32.82
C PRO A 496 18.49 1.68 31.34
N GLY A 497 18.99 2.84 30.92
CA GLY A 497 19.37 3.07 29.52
C GLY A 497 19.98 4.44 29.22
N THR A 498 20.51 4.59 28.00
CA THR A 498 21.05 5.84 27.47
C THR A 498 20.51 6.13 26.07
N VAL A 499 20.39 7.40 25.71
CA VAL A 499 20.03 7.89 24.37
C VAL A 499 21.12 8.83 23.90
N THR A 500 21.63 8.64 22.68
CA THR A 500 22.63 9.49 22.05
C THR A 500 22.10 10.01 20.72
N MET A 501 22.14 11.32 20.51
CA MET A 501 21.74 11.90 19.23
C MET A 501 22.89 11.83 18.24
N GLU A 502 22.65 11.35 17.01
CA GLU A 502 23.70 11.29 15.98
C GLU A 502 23.67 12.53 15.09
N ALA A 503 22.53 12.85 14.46
CA ALA A 503 22.38 14.03 13.59
C ALA A 503 20.91 14.24 13.17
N ASP A 504 20.61 15.47 12.73
CA ASP A 504 19.50 15.74 11.81
C ASP A 504 20.03 15.55 10.38
N LEU A 505 19.36 14.72 9.58
CA LEU A 505 19.70 14.49 8.19
C LEU A 505 19.19 15.64 7.30
N PRO A 506 19.78 15.86 6.10
CA PRO A 506 19.39 16.96 5.21
C PRO A 506 17.92 16.91 4.75
N ASP A 507 17.32 15.72 4.75
CA ASP A 507 15.89 15.48 4.45
C ASP A 507 14.96 15.80 5.63
N GLY A 508 15.50 16.33 6.74
CA GLY A 508 14.79 16.61 7.98
C GLY A 508 14.58 15.40 8.90
N THR A 509 15.10 14.22 8.53
CA THR A 509 14.99 13.02 9.37
C THR A 509 15.91 13.13 10.59
N ARG A 510 15.35 12.97 11.80
CA ARG A 510 16.14 12.93 13.03
C ARG A 510 16.57 11.51 13.36
N VAL A 511 17.84 11.32 13.71
CA VAL A 511 18.41 10.01 14.07
C VAL A 511 18.93 10.03 15.51
N ALA A 512 18.53 9.04 16.29
CA ALA A 512 19.00 8.82 17.65
C ALA A 512 19.37 7.36 17.87
N GLU A 513 20.40 7.09 18.67
CA GLU A 513 20.72 5.77 19.16
C GLU A 513 20.20 5.58 20.59
N LEU A 514 19.61 4.43 20.86
CA LEU A 514 19.07 4.03 22.15
C LEU A 514 19.79 2.78 22.64
N ARG A 515 20.31 2.81 23.86
CA ARG A 515 20.89 1.65 24.55
C ARG A 515 20.07 1.36 25.80
N LEU A 516 19.60 0.14 25.94
CA LEU A 516 18.77 -0.28 27.07
C LEU A 516 19.42 -1.45 27.79
N ALA A 517 19.44 -1.41 29.12
CA ALA A 517 19.90 -2.51 29.95
C ALA A 517 18.79 -3.56 30.03
N GLY A 518 19.11 -4.78 29.62
CA GLY A 518 18.24 -5.94 29.69
C GLY A 518 18.59 -6.89 30.84
N PRO A 519 17.94 -8.05 30.90
CA PRO A 519 18.20 -9.05 31.93
C PRO A 519 19.64 -9.55 31.91
N ALA A 520 20.13 -10.00 33.07
CA ALA A 520 21.49 -10.55 33.25
C ALA A 520 22.64 -9.63 32.79
N ARG A 521 22.45 -8.29 32.91
CA ARG A 521 23.41 -7.25 32.46
C ARG A 521 23.62 -7.21 30.94
N SER A 522 22.68 -7.71 30.15
CA SER A 522 22.69 -7.49 28.71
C SER A 522 22.44 -6.01 28.39
N VAL A 523 22.90 -5.57 27.22
CA VAL A 523 22.55 -4.26 26.67
C VAL A 523 22.10 -4.45 25.23
N THR A 524 20.92 -3.93 24.91
CA THR A 524 20.42 -3.86 23.53
C THR A 524 20.68 -2.48 22.97
N HIS A 525 21.14 -2.41 21.72
CA HIS A 525 21.41 -1.16 21.02
C HIS A 525 20.46 -1.02 19.85
N TRP A 526 19.90 0.16 19.65
CA TRP A 526 18.85 0.45 18.68
C TRP A 526 19.14 1.77 17.99
N ARG A 527 18.88 1.84 16.68
CA ARG A 527 18.81 3.09 15.92
C ARG A 527 17.36 3.49 15.73
N MET A 528 17.03 4.70 16.16
CA MET A 528 15.73 5.33 16.03
C MET A 528 15.77 6.39 14.92
N ARG A 529 14.81 6.35 13.99
CA ARG A 529 14.66 7.32 12.90
C ARG A 529 13.27 7.96 12.94
N LEU A 530 13.24 9.28 12.90
CA LEU A 530 12.02 10.10 12.87
C LEU A 530 12.01 10.91 11.57
N ARG A 531 11.18 10.55 10.60
CA ARG A 531 11.03 11.31 9.35
C ARG A 531 10.05 12.47 9.54
N PRO A 532 10.24 13.64 8.87
CA PRO A 532 9.26 14.72 8.88
C PRO A 532 7.88 14.24 8.42
N SER A 533 6.81 14.85 8.92
CA SER A 533 5.46 14.58 8.39
C SER A 533 5.37 15.23 7.02
N VAL A 534 5.23 14.44 5.97
CA VAL A 534 4.64 14.94 4.72
C VAL A 534 3.13 14.82 4.90
N ALA A 535 2.34 15.79 4.41
CA ALA A 535 0.91 15.95 4.71
C ALA A 535 0.04 14.68 4.48
N ALA A 536 0.54 13.68 3.75
CA ALA A 536 -0.14 12.43 3.44
C ALA A 536 0.40 11.17 4.17
N SER A 537 1.54 11.22 4.88
CA SER A 537 2.15 10.04 5.50
C SER A 537 2.18 10.16 7.03
N ARG A 538 1.38 9.33 7.72
CA ARG A 538 1.47 9.11 9.19
C ARG A 538 2.71 8.28 9.53
N ALA A 539 3.88 8.69 9.03
CA ALA A 539 5.13 7.98 9.21
C ALA A 539 5.48 7.85 10.70
N GLY A 540 5.42 6.61 11.19
CA GLY A 540 5.78 6.22 12.55
C GLY A 540 7.28 6.32 12.85
N VAL A 541 7.64 6.26 14.13
CA VAL A 541 9.03 6.20 14.58
C VAL A 541 9.58 4.80 14.28
N GLN A 542 10.68 4.72 13.53
CA GLN A 542 11.29 3.44 13.17
C GLN A 542 12.47 3.14 14.10
N LEU A 543 12.50 1.93 14.66
CA LEU A 543 13.56 1.43 15.53
C LEU A 543 14.16 0.16 14.89
N THR A 544 15.47 0.16 14.72
CA THR A 544 16.22 -0.98 14.16
C THR A 544 17.28 -1.41 15.14
N ARG A 545 17.30 -2.68 15.51
CA ARG A 545 18.31 -3.21 16.42
C ARG A 545 19.69 -3.17 15.78
N LEU A 546 20.66 -2.62 16.51
CA LEU A 546 22.07 -2.60 16.19
C LEU A 546 22.77 -3.67 17.02
N GLY A 547 23.34 -4.69 16.38
CA GLY A 547 23.99 -5.82 17.05
C GLY A 547 23.00 -6.89 17.56
N GLY A 548 23.27 -8.14 17.17
CA GLY A 548 22.38 -9.28 17.42
C GLY A 548 21.46 -9.59 16.23
N PRO A 549 20.46 -10.47 16.41
CA PRO A 549 19.48 -10.79 15.38
C PRO A 549 18.74 -9.52 14.90
N PRO A 550 18.48 -9.37 13.58
CA PRO A 550 17.79 -8.20 13.07
C PRO A 550 16.35 -8.16 13.61
N VAL A 551 16.03 -7.07 14.33
CA VAL A 551 14.69 -6.79 14.82
C VAL A 551 14.32 -5.37 14.42
N GLN A 552 13.15 -5.22 13.81
CA GLN A 552 12.60 -3.93 13.43
C GLN A 552 11.31 -3.68 14.20
N VAL A 553 11.17 -2.49 14.76
CA VAL A 553 9.97 -2.02 15.43
C VAL A 553 9.52 -0.71 14.80
N VAL A 554 8.23 -0.56 14.54
CA VAL A 554 7.61 0.69 14.07
C VAL A 554 6.59 1.14 15.09
N VAL A 555 6.68 2.40 15.49
CA VAL A 555 5.80 3.00 16.50
C VAL A 555 4.88 4.01 15.82
N TYR A 556 3.58 3.75 15.89
CA TYR A 556 2.53 4.66 15.45
C TYR A 556 1.97 5.43 16.63
N LEU A 557 1.80 6.73 16.45
CA LEU A 557 1.20 7.61 17.44
C LEU A 557 -0.23 7.90 17.02
N ASP A 558 -1.17 7.23 17.69
CA ASP A 558 -2.59 7.37 17.46
C ASP A 558 -3.16 8.53 18.30
N GLY A 559 -4.12 9.27 17.76
CA GLY A 559 -4.86 10.28 18.52
C GLY A 559 -4.30 11.71 18.54
N PHE A 560 -3.45 12.11 17.60
CA PHE A 560 -3.11 13.53 17.43
C PHE A 560 -3.32 14.02 16.00
N GLY A 561 -4.19 15.01 15.85
CA GLY A 561 -4.49 15.69 14.59
C GLY A 561 -5.97 16.04 14.49
N HIS A 562 -6.25 17.32 14.29
CA HIS A 562 -7.54 18.01 14.40
C HIS A 562 -8.53 17.68 13.27
N ASP A 563 -8.68 16.41 12.90
CA ASP A 563 -9.61 15.95 11.87
C ASP A 563 -10.24 14.60 12.27
N ALA A 564 -11.09 14.64 13.30
CA ALA A 564 -12.19 13.67 13.43
C ALA A 564 -13.23 13.77 12.28
N ARG A 565 -12.90 14.54 11.21
CA ARG A 565 -13.70 14.76 10.00
C ARG A 565 -13.20 13.96 8.80
N ALA A 566 -12.07 13.25 8.89
CA ALA A 566 -11.54 12.45 7.80
C ALA A 566 -12.00 10.98 7.91
N GLY A 567 -13.15 10.68 7.29
CA GLY A 567 -13.48 9.38 6.68
C GLY A 567 -13.69 8.14 7.58
N ARG A 568 -14.70 7.32 7.23
CA ARG A 568 -15.04 6.04 7.88
C ARG A 568 -13.99 4.92 7.68
N HIS A 569 -12.96 5.14 6.86
CA HIS A 569 -12.01 4.11 6.39
C HIS A 569 -10.60 4.21 7.00
N GLN A 570 -10.29 5.25 7.77
CA GLN A 570 -8.90 5.46 8.22
C GLN A 570 -8.41 4.44 9.26
N LEU A 571 -9.25 4.02 10.22
CA LEU A 571 -8.85 3.02 11.23
C LEU A 571 -8.71 1.62 10.63
N ALA A 572 -9.59 1.26 9.69
CA ALA A 572 -9.50 -0.01 8.96
C ALA A 572 -8.20 -0.07 8.15
N ASP A 573 -7.92 0.98 7.38
CA ASP A 573 -6.70 1.07 6.57
C ASP A 573 -5.42 1.09 7.44
N ASP A 574 -5.45 1.75 8.62
CA ASP A 574 -4.36 1.71 9.60
C ASP A 574 -4.17 0.26 10.13
N ALA A 575 -5.25 -0.44 10.49
CA ALA A 575 -5.21 -1.81 11.00
C ALA A 575 -4.67 -2.81 9.96
N ASP A 576 -5.05 -2.67 8.70
CA ASP A 576 -4.55 -3.49 7.59
C ASP A 576 -3.06 -3.23 7.32
N ARG A 577 -2.63 -1.96 7.29
CA ARG A 577 -1.20 -1.60 7.16
C ARG A 577 -0.35 -2.16 8.28
N HIS A 578 -0.85 -2.11 9.52
CA HIS A 578 -0.15 -2.70 10.66
C HIS A 578 -0.04 -4.22 10.54
N SER A 579 -1.11 -4.89 10.10
CA SER A 579 -1.11 -6.34 9.86
C SER A 579 -0.11 -6.74 8.77
N ALA A 580 0.00 -5.96 7.69
CA ALA A 580 1.00 -6.19 6.64
C ALA A 580 2.44 -6.02 7.13
N LEU A 581 2.71 -5.06 8.02
CA LEU A 581 4.03 -4.91 8.64
C LEU A 581 4.39 -6.12 9.52
N ARG A 582 3.45 -6.59 10.34
CA ARG A 582 3.65 -7.79 11.18
C ARG A 582 3.90 -9.04 10.34
N ALA A 583 3.19 -9.20 9.23
CA ALA A 583 3.42 -10.25 8.23
C ALA A 583 4.86 -10.29 7.67
N ARG A 584 5.56 -9.15 7.67
CA ARG A 584 6.95 -9.01 7.23
C ARG A 584 7.98 -9.15 8.36
N GLY A 585 7.55 -9.54 9.55
CA GLY A 585 8.41 -9.66 10.73
C GLY A 585 8.75 -8.33 11.38
N VAL A 586 8.00 -7.26 11.09
CA VAL A 586 8.14 -5.96 11.74
C VAL A 586 7.18 -5.87 12.93
N TRP A 587 7.71 -5.58 14.12
CA TRP A 587 6.87 -5.36 15.31
C TRP A 587 6.21 -3.99 15.24
N VAL A 588 4.92 -3.91 15.56
CA VAL A 588 4.15 -2.67 15.47
C VAL A 588 3.64 -2.31 16.86
N TYR A 589 4.03 -1.13 17.34
CA TYR A 589 3.53 -0.55 18.58
C TYR A 589 2.68 0.68 18.29
N GLN A 590 1.51 0.74 18.90
CA GLN A 590 0.56 1.83 18.75
C GLN A 590 0.40 2.52 20.11
N LEU A 591 0.64 3.82 20.17
CA LEU A 591 0.60 4.61 21.40
C LEU A 591 -0.39 5.74 21.23
N THR A 592 -1.24 6.01 22.23
CA THR A 592 -2.08 7.20 22.19
C THR A 592 -1.32 8.45 22.62
N TRP A 593 -1.82 9.63 22.25
CA TRP A 593 -1.33 10.89 22.80
C TRP A 593 -1.34 10.90 24.34
N ASN A 594 -2.42 10.39 24.95
CA ASN A 594 -2.57 10.33 26.40
C ASN A 594 -1.52 9.40 27.03
N ASP A 595 -1.19 8.28 26.39
CA ASP A 595 -0.14 7.38 26.88
C ASP A 595 1.21 8.09 26.97
N VAL A 596 1.56 8.87 25.95
CA VAL A 596 2.82 9.62 25.90
C VAL A 596 2.84 10.72 26.95
N GLU A 597 1.78 11.52 27.08
CA GLU A 597 1.76 12.63 28.05
C GLU A 597 1.71 12.15 29.51
N GLU A 598 0.95 11.10 29.82
CA GLU A 598 0.93 10.52 31.17
C GLU A 598 2.31 9.96 31.55
N TRP A 599 2.97 9.26 30.62
CA TRP A 599 4.31 8.73 30.83
C TRP A 599 5.34 9.84 31.07
N ARG A 600 5.26 10.94 30.31
CA ARG A 600 6.14 12.12 30.47
C ARG A 600 5.92 12.86 31.78
N ALA A 601 4.68 12.95 32.25
CA ALA A 601 4.33 13.63 33.50
C ALA A 601 4.78 12.86 34.76
N ARG A 602 5.14 11.57 34.64
CA ARG A 602 5.50 10.70 35.77
C ARG A 602 6.83 11.11 36.41
N ALA A 603 6.83 11.33 37.73
CA ALA A 603 8.00 11.74 38.48
C ALA A 603 9.11 10.65 38.61
N ALA A 604 10.35 11.11 38.79
CA ALA A 604 11.48 10.46 39.48
C ALA A 604 11.14 9.25 40.38
N GLY A 605 11.53 8.01 40.08
CA GLY A 605 11.40 6.88 41.00
C GLY A 605 9.97 6.40 41.34
N VAL A 606 8.93 6.95 40.73
CA VAL A 606 7.53 6.50 40.93
C VAL A 606 7.20 5.40 39.91
N PRO A 607 6.91 4.15 40.35
CA PRO A 607 6.47 3.09 39.45
C PRO A 607 5.15 3.46 38.77
N ALA A 608 4.95 3.08 37.50
CA ALA A 608 3.62 3.21 36.90
C ALA A 608 2.62 2.32 37.66
N PRO A 609 1.39 2.81 37.91
CA PRO A 609 0.33 1.93 38.36
C PRO A 609 0.02 0.89 37.27
N PRO A 610 -0.25 -0.38 37.64
CA PRO A 610 -0.64 -1.36 36.66
C PRO A 610 -2.00 -1.02 36.04
N ARG A 611 -2.17 -1.34 34.76
CA ARG A 611 -3.37 -1.16 33.93
C ARG A 611 -3.90 -2.51 33.46
N PRO A 612 -4.36 -3.39 34.37
CA PRO A 612 -4.86 -4.70 33.98
C PRO A 612 -6.17 -4.54 33.18
N PRO A 613 -6.39 -5.36 32.14
CA PRO A 613 -7.59 -5.28 31.30
C PRO A 613 -8.84 -5.86 31.98
N TYR A 614 -8.70 -6.46 33.17
CA TYR A 614 -9.77 -7.08 33.95
C TYR A 614 -9.45 -7.05 35.46
N GLN A 615 -10.44 -7.35 36.31
CA GLN A 615 -10.31 -7.32 37.78
C GLN A 615 -9.73 -8.60 38.43
N GLY A 616 -9.42 -8.49 39.73
CA GLY A 616 -8.65 -9.42 40.58
C GLY A 616 -8.67 -10.92 40.25
N PRO A 617 -9.81 -11.63 40.28
CA PRO A 617 -9.82 -13.08 40.04
C PRO A 617 -9.29 -13.51 38.67
N ALA A 618 -9.45 -12.66 37.65
CA ALA A 618 -8.90 -12.88 36.32
C ALA A 618 -7.38 -12.59 36.27
N GLN A 619 -6.91 -11.60 37.03
CA GLN A 619 -5.47 -11.30 37.19
C GLN A 619 -4.73 -12.44 37.88
N GLU A 620 -5.26 -12.93 39.00
CA GLU A 620 -4.70 -14.06 39.74
C GLU A 620 -4.60 -15.30 38.83
N GLN A 621 -5.63 -15.57 38.02
CA GLN A 621 -5.60 -16.69 37.07
C GLN A 621 -4.52 -16.53 36.00
N ALA A 622 -4.35 -15.33 35.45
CA ALA A 622 -3.30 -15.04 34.46
C ALA A 622 -1.91 -15.25 35.08
N GLN A 623 -1.69 -14.74 36.30
CA GLN A 623 -0.46 -14.89 37.07
C GLN A 623 -0.14 -16.36 37.39
N VAL A 624 -1.14 -17.14 37.82
CA VAL A 624 -1.02 -18.59 38.07
C VAL A 624 -0.65 -19.32 36.79
N TYR A 625 -1.30 -19.00 35.67
CA TYR A 625 -0.98 -19.60 34.37
C TYR A 625 0.47 -19.27 33.97
N TYR A 626 0.87 -18.00 34.03
CA TYR A 626 2.22 -17.54 33.67
C TYR A 626 3.32 -18.30 34.42
N ARG A 627 3.15 -18.47 35.74
CA ARG A 627 4.08 -19.21 36.58
C ARG A 627 4.16 -20.69 36.21
N ALA A 628 3.06 -21.28 35.77
CA ALA A 628 2.98 -22.70 35.42
C ALA A 628 3.61 -23.01 34.05
N VAL A 629 3.55 -22.08 33.10
CA VAL A 629 4.05 -22.29 31.72
C VAL A 629 5.47 -21.79 31.49
N THR A 630 6.09 -21.12 32.46
CA THR A 630 7.49 -20.68 32.40
C THR A 630 8.42 -21.67 33.08
N SER A 631 9.55 -21.98 32.43
CA SER A 631 10.59 -22.87 32.96
C SER A 631 11.98 -22.24 32.80
N PRO A 632 12.71 -21.94 33.89
CA PRO A 632 12.26 -22.03 35.29
C PRO A 632 11.08 -21.07 35.57
N PRO A 633 10.27 -21.33 36.63
CA PRO A 633 9.16 -20.47 36.98
C PRO A 633 9.60 -19.03 37.21
N ARG A 634 8.97 -18.09 36.51
CA ARG A 634 9.25 -16.65 36.63
C ARG A 634 8.33 -15.97 37.67
N PRO A 635 8.73 -14.81 38.22
CA PRO A 635 7.87 -14.03 39.11
C PRO A 635 6.55 -13.65 38.42
N ALA A 636 5.42 -13.89 39.09
CA ALA A 636 4.11 -13.66 38.50
C ALA A 636 3.77 -12.16 38.35
N ASP A 637 4.39 -11.32 39.18
CA ASP A 637 4.30 -9.85 39.11
C ASP A 637 5.04 -9.24 37.90
N GLU A 638 5.70 -10.06 37.07
CA GLU A 638 6.18 -9.61 35.75
C GLU A 638 5.02 -9.12 34.87
N LEU A 639 3.81 -9.69 34.99
CA LEU A 639 2.64 -9.20 34.23
C LEU A 639 2.27 -7.77 34.65
N ASP A 640 2.29 -7.47 35.95
CA ASP A 640 2.02 -6.12 36.48
C ASP A 640 3.08 -5.10 36.07
N ARG A 641 4.34 -5.54 35.95
CA ARG A 641 5.48 -4.65 35.66
C ARG A 641 5.76 -4.44 34.17
N LEU A 642 5.40 -5.38 33.32
CA LEU A 642 5.81 -5.40 31.91
C LEU A 642 4.65 -5.45 30.93
N VAL A 643 3.51 -6.04 31.31
CA VAL A 643 2.37 -6.27 30.41
C VAL A 643 1.26 -5.28 30.68
N TRP A 644 0.80 -5.21 31.92
CA TRP A 644 -0.26 -4.32 32.38
C TRP A 644 0.32 -2.97 32.77
N VAL A 645 1.05 -2.32 31.88
CA VAL A 645 1.65 -1.00 32.12
C VAL A 645 1.26 -0.03 31.01
N ASN A 646 1.70 1.21 31.11
CA ASN A 646 1.59 2.16 30.00
C ASN A 646 2.25 1.57 28.73
N PRO A 647 1.63 1.67 27.54
CA PRO A 647 2.19 1.14 26.29
C PRO A 647 3.61 1.62 25.96
N VAL A 648 4.03 2.81 26.41
CA VAL A 648 5.41 3.29 26.28
C VAL A 648 6.37 2.47 27.14
N ASP A 649 5.97 2.14 28.38
CA ASP A 649 6.77 1.30 29.28
C ASP A 649 6.85 -0.15 28.74
N GLN A 650 5.76 -0.66 28.17
CA GLN A 650 5.74 -1.98 27.52
C GLN A 650 6.69 -2.04 26.32
N LEU A 651 6.68 -1.00 25.46
CA LEU A 651 7.62 -0.87 24.34
C LEU A 651 9.07 -0.86 24.83
N LEU A 652 9.40 -0.04 25.83
CA LEU A 652 10.75 0.05 26.37
C LEU A 652 11.21 -1.28 26.99
N ALA A 653 10.31 -1.99 27.67
CA ALA A 653 10.58 -3.33 28.19
C ALA A 653 10.88 -4.34 27.06
N PHE A 654 10.11 -4.30 25.96
CA PHE A 654 10.37 -5.17 24.80
C PHE A 654 11.69 -4.83 24.13
N LEU A 655 12.01 -3.54 23.95
CA LEU A 655 13.29 -3.13 23.36
C LEU A 655 14.48 -3.56 24.23
N ALA A 656 14.34 -3.58 25.56
CA ALA A 656 15.37 -4.03 26.50
C ALA A 656 15.55 -5.57 26.53
N ASP A 657 14.47 -6.32 26.33
CA ASP A 657 14.46 -7.79 26.30
C ASP A 657 13.62 -8.31 25.10
N PRO A 658 14.15 -8.22 23.86
CA PRO A 658 13.41 -8.54 22.65
C PRO A 658 13.42 -10.05 22.38
N ASP A 659 12.89 -10.83 23.32
CA ASP A 659 12.65 -12.28 23.21
C ASP A 659 11.17 -12.55 22.86
N PRO A 660 10.84 -12.78 21.58
CA PRO A 660 9.45 -12.97 21.14
C PRO A 660 8.77 -14.16 21.82
N SER A 661 9.51 -15.23 22.14
CA SER A 661 8.96 -16.41 22.79
C SER A 661 8.55 -16.13 24.23
N LEU A 662 9.32 -15.32 24.95
CA LEU A 662 8.93 -14.91 26.31
C LEU A 662 7.74 -13.94 26.30
N TRP A 663 7.74 -12.98 25.37
CA TRP A 663 6.62 -12.05 25.18
C TRP A 663 5.34 -12.75 24.73
N ARG A 664 5.45 -13.81 23.93
CA ARG A 664 4.33 -14.70 23.59
C ARG A 664 3.72 -15.33 24.84
N VAL A 665 4.53 -15.87 25.75
CA VAL A 665 4.03 -16.50 26.98
C VAL A 665 3.33 -15.49 27.89
N ARG A 666 3.85 -14.26 27.96
CA ARG A 666 3.21 -13.14 28.66
C ARG A 666 1.84 -12.78 28.05
N ALA A 667 1.76 -12.70 26.72
CA ALA A 667 0.51 -12.45 26.00
C ALA A 667 -0.53 -13.57 26.23
N GLN A 668 -0.10 -14.84 26.16
CA GLN A 668 -0.96 -16.00 26.45
C GLN A 668 -1.52 -15.97 27.87
N ALA A 669 -0.68 -15.63 28.86
CA ALA A 669 -1.11 -15.51 30.24
C ALA A 669 -2.16 -14.39 30.42
N ALA A 670 -1.91 -13.22 29.85
CA ALA A 670 -2.87 -12.11 29.86
C ALA A 670 -4.21 -12.49 29.20
N LEU A 671 -4.19 -13.21 28.08
CA LEU A 671 -5.41 -13.73 27.44
C LEU A 671 -6.11 -14.80 28.28
N GLY A 672 -5.34 -15.67 28.96
CA GLY A 672 -5.87 -16.70 29.85
C GLY A 672 -6.71 -16.13 31.00
N GLY A 673 -6.37 -14.93 31.49
CA GLY A 673 -7.17 -14.23 32.49
C GLY A 673 -8.58 -13.88 32.02
N LEU A 674 -8.77 -13.57 30.73
CA LEU A 674 -10.10 -13.28 30.16
C LEU A 674 -11.07 -14.45 30.31
N LEU A 675 -10.59 -15.70 30.44
CA LEU A 675 -11.44 -16.86 30.64
C LEU A 675 -12.22 -16.85 31.97
N ARG A 676 -11.84 -15.95 32.89
CA ARG A 676 -12.45 -15.79 34.21
C ARG A 676 -13.27 -14.50 34.33
N THR A 677 -13.41 -13.72 33.26
CA THR A 677 -14.28 -12.55 33.27
C THR A 677 -15.77 -12.95 33.16
N PRO A 678 -16.70 -12.14 33.67
CA PRO A 678 -18.13 -12.38 33.49
C PRO A 678 -18.54 -12.31 32.01
N GLY A 679 -19.54 -13.10 31.61
CA GLY A 679 -20.12 -13.02 30.26
C GLY A 679 -19.31 -13.68 29.14
N VAL A 680 -18.32 -14.51 29.47
CA VAL A 680 -17.55 -15.29 28.50
C VAL A 680 -18.41 -16.38 27.87
N GLU A 681 -18.49 -16.38 26.53
CA GLU A 681 -19.10 -17.44 25.73
C GLU A 681 -17.99 -18.30 25.12
N ARG A 682 -18.19 -19.62 25.01
CA ARG A 682 -17.21 -20.52 24.39
C ARG A 682 -17.86 -21.68 23.66
N VAL A 683 -17.22 -22.14 22.59
CA VAL A 683 -17.62 -23.34 21.85
C VAL A 683 -16.42 -24.16 21.40
N LEU A 684 -16.60 -25.47 21.32
CA LEU A 684 -15.62 -26.41 20.80
C LEU A 684 -15.89 -26.66 19.31
N ALA A 685 -15.15 -25.99 18.42
CA ALA A 685 -15.31 -26.16 16.98
C ALA A 685 -14.81 -27.55 16.50
N ALA A 686 -15.60 -28.20 15.64
CA ALA A 686 -15.42 -29.57 15.17
C ALA A 686 -14.17 -29.78 14.29
N ASP A 687 -13.87 -28.83 13.41
CA ASP A 687 -12.78 -28.87 12.41
C ASP A 687 -12.33 -27.45 12.01
N GLY A 688 -11.45 -27.34 11.00
CA GLY A 688 -10.92 -26.06 10.52
C GLY A 688 -11.98 -25.10 9.97
N SER A 689 -12.95 -25.59 9.20
CA SER A 689 -14.07 -24.78 8.69
C SER A 689 -15.04 -24.37 9.79
N GLY A 690 -15.30 -25.25 10.75
CA GLY A 690 -16.11 -24.97 11.93
C GLY A 690 -15.43 -23.91 12.83
N ALA A 691 -14.10 -23.93 12.92
CA ALA A 691 -13.34 -22.91 13.65
C ALA A 691 -13.46 -21.55 12.95
N ALA A 692 -13.30 -21.49 11.63
CA ALA A 692 -13.50 -20.26 10.86
C ALA A 692 -14.92 -19.68 11.03
N ALA A 693 -15.95 -20.54 10.98
CA ALA A 693 -17.34 -20.14 11.20
C ALA A 693 -17.57 -19.61 12.61
N ALA A 694 -17.04 -20.28 13.64
CA ALA A 694 -17.16 -19.84 15.03
C ALA A 694 -16.41 -18.53 15.30
N ILE A 695 -15.22 -18.34 14.71
CA ILE A 695 -14.46 -17.08 14.80
C ILE A 695 -15.23 -15.95 14.11
N GLY A 696 -15.74 -16.19 12.90
CA GLY A 696 -16.55 -15.23 12.15
C GLY A 696 -17.84 -14.86 12.87
N ALA A 697 -18.50 -15.81 13.53
CA ALA A 697 -19.65 -15.55 14.38
C ALA A 697 -19.24 -14.72 15.60
N SER A 698 -18.15 -15.10 16.28
CA SER A 698 -17.58 -14.39 17.44
C SER A 698 -17.39 -12.91 17.14
N LEU A 699 -16.64 -12.59 16.08
CA LEU A 699 -16.29 -11.24 15.66
C LEU A 699 -17.51 -10.39 15.29
N ARG A 700 -18.52 -10.98 14.65
CA ARG A 700 -19.76 -10.26 14.25
C ARG A 700 -20.81 -10.17 15.37
N GLY A 701 -20.51 -10.69 16.57
CA GLY A 701 -21.49 -10.74 17.66
C GLY A 701 -22.65 -11.71 17.43
N ALA A 702 -22.57 -12.61 16.43
CA ALA A 702 -23.62 -13.59 16.13
C ALA A 702 -23.60 -14.77 17.12
N PRO A 703 -24.68 -15.57 17.26
CA PRO A 703 -24.66 -16.77 18.08
C PRO A 703 -23.53 -17.72 17.67
N LEU A 704 -22.76 -18.23 18.65
CA LEU A 704 -21.70 -19.19 18.36
C LEU A 704 -22.31 -20.51 17.87
N PRO A 705 -21.84 -21.09 16.74
CA PRO A 705 -22.39 -22.32 16.20
C PRO A 705 -22.09 -23.49 17.13
N ALA A 706 -23.02 -24.43 17.29
CA ALA A 706 -22.78 -25.66 18.04
C ALA A 706 -21.64 -26.47 17.41
N GLY A 707 -20.75 -27.02 18.24
CA GLY A 707 -19.63 -27.84 17.79
C GLY A 707 -19.19 -28.84 18.86
N ALA A 708 -18.51 -29.90 18.41
CA ALA A 708 -18.00 -30.98 19.25
C ALA A 708 -16.55 -31.37 18.86
N GLY A 709 -15.63 -30.40 18.79
CA GLY A 709 -14.21 -30.67 18.47
C GLY A 709 -13.21 -30.24 19.53
N LYS A 710 -11.97 -29.95 19.09
CA LYS A 710 -10.81 -29.68 19.96
C LYS A 710 -10.30 -28.24 19.91
N ILE A 711 -10.91 -27.39 19.07
CA ILE A 711 -10.54 -25.99 18.95
C ILE A 711 -11.52 -25.19 19.78
N ASN A 712 -11.04 -24.49 20.80
CA ASN A 712 -11.88 -23.71 21.69
C ASN A 712 -11.94 -22.26 21.19
N VAL A 713 -13.11 -21.84 20.69
CA VAL A 713 -13.36 -20.45 20.28
C VAL A 713 -14.13 -19.77 21.39
N ILE A 714 -13.56 -18.70 21.93
CA ILE A 714 -14.02 -17.99 23.11
C ILE A 714 -14.27 -16.53 22.74
N ARG A 715 -15.46 -16.03 23.06
CA ARG A 715 -15.81 -14.62 22.99
C ARG A 715 -15.77 -14.04 24.39
N ALA A 716 -14.93 -13.03 24.60
CA ALA A 716 -14.81 -12.31 25.86
C ALA A 716 -14.87 -10.80 25.63
N ARG A 717 -15.05 -10.07 26.73
CA ARG A 717 -14.84 -8.62 26.80
C ARG A 717 -13.93 -8.32 27.97
N ASP A 718 -13.12 -7.28 27.82
CA ASP A 718 -12.35 -6.71 28.91
C ASP A 718 -13.17 -5.67 29.68
N ASP A 719 -12.59 -5.06 30.72
CA ASP A 719 -13.28 -4.06 31.56
C ASP A 719 -13.58 -2.74 30.81
N ALA A 720 -12.83 -2.42 29.76
CA ALA A 720 -13.14 -1.30 28.85
C ALA A 720 -14.25 -1.64 27.84
N GLY A 721 -14.74 -2.89 27.85
CA GLY A 721 -15.73 -3.41 26.94
C GLY A 721 -15.20 -3.71 25.54
N CYS A 722 -13.88 -3.76 25.36
CA CYS A 722 -13.23 -4.18 24.11
C CYS A 722 -13.51 -5.67 23.85
N PRO A 723 -14.16 -6.02 22.72
CA PRO A 723 -14.32 -7.40 22.29
C PRO A 723 -12.96 -8.08 22.05
N VAL A 724 -12.78 -9.26 22.62
CA VAL A 724 -11.63 -10.14 22.37
C VAL A 724 -12.15 -11.53 22.00
N THR A 725 -11.81 -12.01 20.81
CA THR A 725 -12.02 -13.40 20.39
C THR A 725 -10.73 -14.16 20.60
N LEU A 726 -10.75 -15.18 21.46
CA LEU A 726 -9.62 -16.05 21.76
C LEU A 726 -9.87 -17.43 21.14
N VAL A 727 -8.87 -17.97 20.46
CA VAL A 727 -8.89 -19.33 19.92
C VAL A 727 -7.75 -20.11 20.56
N VAL A 728 -8.10 -21.22 21.22
CA VAL A 728 -7.13 -22.14 21.81
C VAL A 728 -7.20 -23.46 21.05
N ASP A 729 -6.13 -23.76 20.32
CA ASP A 729 -5.99 -25.01 19.57
C ASP A 729 -5.20 -26.02 20.40
N ASP A 730 -5.93 -27.03 20.89
CA ASP A 730 -5.40 -28.13 21.71
C ASP A 730 -5.18 -29.42 20.91
N ARG A 731 -5.26 -29.39 19.57
CA ARG A 731 -5.18 -30.61 18.76
C ARG A 731 -3.86 -31.38 18.94
N ALA A 732 -2.75 -30.67 19.17
CA ALA A 732 -1.44 -31.24 19.43
C ALA A 732 -1.17 -31.54 20.92
N GLY A 733 -2.18 -31.37 21.79
CA GLY A 733 -2.07 -31.55 23.24
C GLY A 733 -1.61 -30.28 23.98
N LEU A 734 -1.78 -30.29 25.32
CA LEU A 734 -1.52 -29.14 26.20
C LEU A 734 -0.11 -28.55 26.08
N ALA A 735 0.90 -29.38 25.82
CA ALA A 735 2.30 -28.95 25.71
C ALA A 735 2.62 -28.22 24.38
N ALA A 736 1.78 -28.40 23.36
CA ALA A 736 1.90 -27.79 22.03
C ALA A 736 0.68 -26.92 21.71
N ARG A 737 0.02 -26.41 22.75
CA ARG A 737 -1.16 -25.55 22.67
C ARG A 737 -0.84 -24.25 21.94
N VAL A 738 -1.65 -23.91 20.95
CA VAL A 738 -1.52 -22.67 20.18
C VAL A 738 -2.64 -21.71 20.57
N PHE A 739 -2.28 -20.46 20.84
CA PHE A 739 -3.22 -19.38 21.14
C PHE A 739 -3.28 -18.45 19.94
N SER A 740 -4.49 -18.14 19.47
CA SER A 740 -4.73 -17.04 18.53
C SER A 740 -5.72 -16.05 19.14
N ALA A 741 -5.58 -14.77 18.85
CA ALA A 741 -6.47 -13.75 19.39
C ALA A 741 -6.82 -12.68 18.35
N PHE A 742 -8.04 -12.17 18.47
CA PHE A 742 -8.57 -11.13 17.59
C PHE A 742 -9.26 -10.08 18.44
N VAL A 743 -8.90 -8.81 18.24
CA VAL A 743 -9.55 -7.68 18.92
C VAL A 743 -10.27 -6.80 17.92
N LEU A 744 -11.43 -6.29 18.31
CA LEU A 744 -12.31 -5.55 17.41
C LEU A 744 -12.66 -4.19 17.99
N VAL A 745 -12.56 -3.14 17.18
CA VAL A 745 -13.08 -1.80 17.53
C VAL A 745 -14.17 -1.37 16.57
N ASP A 746 -15.19 -0.70 17.08
CA ASP A 746 -16.26 -0.11 16.26
C ASP A 746 -15.83 1.27 15.75
N ASP A 747 -15.70 1.38 14.44
CA ASP A 747 -15.32 2.57 13.69
C ASP A 747 -16.48 3.15 12.86
N GLY A 748 -17.73 2.79 13.21
CA GLY A 748 -18.92 3.38 12.61
C GLY A 748 -19.06 4.89 12.88
N PRO A 749 -19.82 5.64 12.04
CA PRO A 749 -19.99 7.09 12.18
C PRO A 749 -20.60 7.52 13.53
N GLU A 750 -21.48 6.68 14.10
CA GLU A 750 -22.07 6.88 15.43
C GLU A 750 -21.05 6.63 16.55
N ALA A 751 -20.10 5.71 16.34
CA ALA A 751 -19.01 5.43 17.26
C ALA A 751 -17.90 6.50 17.19
N ILE A 752 -17.67 7.12 16.03
CA ILE A 752 -16.69 8.21 15.84
C ILE A 752 -17.30 9.58 16.22
N GLY A 753 -18.62 9.69 16.37
CA GLY A 753 -19.31 10.92 16.79
C GLY A 753 -19.59 11.91 15.65
N THR A 754 -19.69 11.45 14.41
CA THR A 754 -19.97 12.30 13.23
C THR A 754 -21.48 12.37 12.96
N GLY A 755 -22.21 13.11 13.80
CA GLY A 755 -23.60 13.45 13.53
C GLY A 755 -23.71 14.35 12.29
N SER A 756 -24.41 13.90 11.26
CA SER A 756 -24.78 14.71 10.09
C SER A 756 -25.76 15.82 10.50
N GLY A 757 -25.31 17.08 10.49
CA GLY A 757 -26.15 18.26 10.72
C GLY A 757 -25.51 19.50 10.09
N SER A 758 -25.98 19.84 8.89
CA SER A 758 -25.53 20.95 8.05
C SER A 758 -26.09 22.30 8.53
N GLY A 759 -25.27 23.37 8.55
CA GLY A 759 -25.74 24.77 8.54
C GLY A 759 -24.92 25.75 9.38
N PRO A 760 -24.43 26.88 8.81
CA PRO A 760 -23.81 27.94 9.59
C PRO A 760 -24.92 28.71 10.33
N GLY A 761 -25.19 28.34 11.58
CA GLY A 761 -26.16 29.06 12.43
C GLY A 761 -26.89 28.24 13.51
N ALA A 762 -26.65 26.94 13.64
CA ALA A 762 -27.29 26.14 14.69
C ALA A 762 -26.34 25.89 15.87
N VAL A 763 -26.49 26.67 16.95
CA VAL A 763 -26.07 26.25 18.29
C VAL A 763 -27.04 25.14 18.71
N GLY A 764 -26.61 23.89 18.54
CA GLY A 764 -27.44 22.72 18.84
C GLY A 764 -26.62 21.43 18.79
N VAL A 765 -25.81 21.21 19.82
CA VAL A 765 -25.20 19.91 20.11
C VAL A 765 -26.31 18.94 20.50
N GLY A 766 -26.54 17.90 19.69
CA GLY A 766 -27.20 16.66 20.14
C GLY A 766 -26.16 15.80 20.86
N PRO A 767 -26.33 15.45 22.14
CA PRO A 767 -25.23 15.02 22.99
C PRO A 767 -25.10 13.50 23.04
N GLY A 768 -23.91 12.97 22.76
CA GLY A 768 -23.43 11.89 23.62
C GLY A 768 -23.02 12.52 24.95
N THR A 769 -23.32 11.88 26.07
CA THR A 769 -22.83 12.36 27.37
C THR A 769 -21.29 12.35 27.39
N ALA A 770 -20.65 13.21 28.19
CA ALA A 770 -19.18 13.19 28.36
C ALA A 770 -18.67 11.79 28.76
N ASP A 771 -19.50 11.05 29.49
CA ASP A 771 -19.25 9.67 29.91
C ASP A 771 -19.20 8.67 28.74
N GLU A 772 -20.04 8.84 27.71
CA GLU A 772 -20.01 8.00 26.50
C GLU A 772 -18.76 8.25 25.67
N ALA A 773 -18.38 9.52 25.47
CA ALA A 773 -17.15 9.86 24.75
C ALA A 773 -15.91 9.29 25.47
N SER A 774 -15.86 9.43 26.80
CA SER A 774 -14.81 8.83 27.63
C SER A 774 -14.81 7.30 27.55
N THR A 775 -15.97 6.66 27.49
CA THR A 775 -16.09 5.20 27.35
C THR A 775 -15.57 4.71 26.00
N ARG A 776 -15.86 5.43 24.91
CA ARG A 776 -15.34 5.10 23.57
C ARG A 776 -13.82 5.21 23.51
N GLU A 777 -13.27 6.28 24.07
CA GLU A 777 -11.81 6.47 24.15
C GLU A 777 -11.13 5.36 24.94
N ARG A 778 -11.67 4.96 26.10
CA ARG A 778 -11.15 3.83 26.88
C ARG A 778 -11.17 2.53 26.09
N ARG A 779 -12.23 2.25 25.33
CA ARG A 779 -12.33 1.05 24.49
C ARG A 779 -11.31 1.06 23.37
N ARG A 780 -11.09 2.21 22.72
CA ARG A 780 -10.07 2.37 21.67
C ARG A 780 -8.66 2.18 22.24
N ALA A 781 -8.35 2.80 23.37
CA ALA A 781 -7.06 2.63 24.04
C ALA A 781 -6.82 1.15 24.43
N SER A 782 -7.85 0.46 24.93
CA SER A 782 -7.78 -0.98 25.19
C SER A 782 -7.54 -1.80 23.91
N TRP A 783 -8.24 -1.50 22.81
CA TRP A 783 -8.01 -2.16 21.53
C TRP A 783 -6.56 -2.03 21.05
N LEU A 784 -5.96 -0.84 21.16
CA LEU A 784 -4.55 -0.59 20.84
C LEU A 784 -3.61 -1.36 21.78
N ALA A 785 -3.88 -1.34 23.08
CA ALA A 785 -3.07 -2.06 24.07
C ALA A 785 -3.10 -3.57 23.84
N TRP A 786 -4.27 -4.13 23.52
CA TRP A 786 -4.37 -5.52 23.10
C TRP A 786 -3.63 -5.78 21.79
N ALA A 787 -3.75 -4.92 20.77
CA ALA A 787 -3.04 -5.07 19.50
C ALA A 787 -1.51 -5.13 19.69
N ASN A 788 -0.96 -4.31 20.59
CA ASN A 788 0.46 -4.33 20.96
C ASN A 788 0.89 -5.63 21.65
N LEU A 789 -0.03 -6.27 22.39
CA LEU A 789 0.28 -7.49 23.15
C LEU A 789 0.06 -8.77 22.34
N ILE A 790 -1.06 -8.88 21.62
CA ILE A 790 -1.42 -10.12 20.92
C ILE A 790 -0.49 -10.43 19.76
N GLN A 791 0.21 -9.44 19.18
CA GLN A 791 1.13 -9.66 18.06
C GLN A 791 2.20 -10.72 18.35
N PHE A 792 2.58 -10.92 19.62
CA PHE A 792 3.56 -11.93 20.00
C PHE A 792 3.06 -13.38 19.85
N LEU A 793 1.77 -13.60 19.65
CA LEU A 793 1.22 -14.94 19.40
C LEU A 793 1.73 -15.56 18.09
N ALA A 794 2.12 -14.73 17.10
CA ALA A 794 2.67 -15.18 15.83
C ALA A 794 3.95 -16.01 15.99
N ASP A 795 4.76 -15.74 17.02
CA ASP A 795 5.95 -16.54 17.34
C ASP A 795 5.62 -17.99 17.69
N GLY A 796 4.38 -18.30 18.10
CA GLY A 796 3.89 -19.65 18.44
C GLY A 796 2.99 -20.30 17.42
N ALA A 797 3.07 -19.87 16.16
CA ALA A 797 2.19 -20.31 15.07
C ALA A 797 0.70 -19.98 15.27
N GLY A 798 0.38 -19.10 16.22
CA GLY A 798 -0.96 -18.56 16.41
C GLY A 798 -1.19 -17.31 15.58
N ASP A 799 -2.45 -16.95 15.37
CA ASP A 799 -2.82 -15.73 14.65
C ASP A 799 -3.12 -14.59 15.62
N ALA A 800 -2.74 -13.38 15.25
CA ALA A 800 -3.03 -12.16 16.00
C ALA A 800 -3.51 -11.07 15.04
N VAL A 801 -4.71 -10.53 15.27
CA VAL A 801 -5.24 -9.46 14.41
C VAL A 801 -6.02 -8.45 15.22
N ALA A 802 -5.72 -7.18 14.98
CA ALA A 802 -6.56 -6.07 15.39
C ALA A 802 -7.44 -5.67 14.20
N LEU A 803 -8.75 -5.76 14.36
CA LEU A 803 -9.74 -5.52 13.32
C LEU A 803 -10.61 -4.32 13.68
N THR A 804 -11.25 -3.73 12.68
CA THR A 804 -12.34 -2.78 12.84
C THR A 804 -13.65 -3.38 12.32
N VAL A 805 -14.79 -2.84 12.74
CA VAL A 805 -16.10 -3.32 12.28
C VAL A 805 -16.24 -3.15 10.77
N THR A 806 -15.81 -2.03 10.21
CA THR A 806 -15.83 -1.83 8.75
C THR A 806 -14.86 -2.76 8.01
N GLY A 807 -13.72 -3.10 8.61
CA GLY A 807 -12.73 -4.03 8.03
C GLY A 807 -13.13 -5.51 8.08
N LEU A 808 -14.19 -5.89 8.82
CA LEU A 808 -14.61 -7.29 8.97
C LEU A 808 -15.03 -7.95 7.65
N ASP A 809 -15.49 -7.18 6.67
CA ASP A 809 -15.92 -7.70 5.36
C ASP A 809 -14.73 -8.15 4.49
N GLY A 810 -13.54 -7.59 4.73
CA GLY A 810 -12.28 -8.00 4.09
C GLY A 810 -11.56 -9.14 4.82
N PHE A 811 -11.95 -9.44 6.08
CA PHE A 811 -11.29 -10.45 6.89
C PHE A 811 -11.83 -11.86 6.61
N ASP A 812 -10.92 -12.77 6.24
CA ASP A 812 -11.21 -14.18 6.00
C ASP A 812 -10.69 -15.08 7.15
N PRO A 813 -11.56 -15.56 8.06
CA PRO A 813 -11.16 -16.45 9.15
C PRO A 813 -10.62 -17.81 8.68
N THR A 814 -10.83 -18.21 7.42
CA THR A 814 -10.29 -19.49 6.90
C THR A 814 -8.78 -19.43 6.66
N LEU A 815 -8.21 -18.22 6.57
CA LEU A 815 -6.77 -18.01 6.41
C LEU A 815 -5.97 -18.26 7.69
N LEU A 816 -6.66 -18.36 8.82
CA LEU A 816 -6.07 -18.54 10.14
C LEU A 816 -5.45 -19.92 10.29
N ALA A 817 -4.33 -20.01 11.00
CA ALA A 817 -3.66 -21.25 11.38
C ALA A 817 -4.62 -22.25 12.04
N ALA A 818 -5.50 -21.75 12.92
CA ALA A 818 -6.53 -22.55 13.58
C ALA A 818 -7.53 -23.18 12.58
N ALA A 819 -7.81 -22.50 11.47
CA ALA A 819 -8.74 -22.95 10.44
C ALA A 819 -8.08 -23.77 9.31
N GLY A 820 -6.81 -23.51 9.00
CA GLY A 820 -6.11 -24.09 7.85
C GLY A 820 -5.41 -25.42 8.10
N ARG A 821 -5.07 -25.80 9.34
CA ARG A 821 -4.47 -27.12 9.57
C ARG A 821 -5.54 -28.21 9.42
N ARG A 822 -5.51 -28.99 8.33
CA ARG A 822 -6.06 -30.35 8.36
C ARG A 822 -5.24 -31.19 9.36
N PRO A 823 -5.85 -32.18 10.05
CA PRO A 823 -5.08 -33.18 10.78
C PRO A 823 -4.29 -34.02 9.76
N GLY A 824 -3.08 -33.58 9.43
CA GLY A 824 -2.13 -34.34 8.63
C GLY A 824 -1.54 -35.46 9.47
N ARG A 825 -1.73 -36.68 8.96
CA ARG A 825 -1.04 -37.94 9.26
C ARG A 825 0.33 -37.70 9.92
N ALA A 826 0.55 -38.34 11.07
CA ALA A 826 1.80 -38.27 11.83
C ALA A 826 3.01 -38.23 10.90
N ALA A 827 3.86 -37.21 11.05
CA ALA A 827 5.20 -37.23 10.49
C ALA A 827 5.85 -38.54 10.95
N GLU A 828 6.11 -39.46 10.02
CA GLU A 828 7.01 -40.56 10.31
C GLU A 828 8.34 -39.95 10.75
N PRO A 829 8.93 -40.44 11.85
CA PRO A 829 10.21 -39.94 12.30
C PRO A 829 11.23 -40.12 11.19
N ALA A 830 11.96 -39.05 10.88
CA ALA A 830 13.05 -39.07 9.92
C ALA A 830 13.99 -40.23 10.27
N ASP A 831 14.03 -41.23 9.38
CA ASP A 831 14.94 -42.36 9.50
C ASP A 831 16.36 -41.81 9.43
N THR A 832 17.12 -42.04 10.49
CA THR A 832 18.51 -41.63 10.59
C THR A 832 19.35 -42.65 9.84
N ARG A 833 19.82 -42.29 8.64
CA ARG A 833 20.98 -42.93 8.00
C ARG A 833 21.90 -41.90 7.40
#